data_AF-A0A0B1TJ21-F1
#
_entry.id   AF-A0A0B1TJ21-F1
#
_cell.length_a   1.000
_cell.length_b   1.000
_cell.length_c   1.000
_cell.angle_alpha   90.00
_cell.angle_beta   90.00
_cell.angle_gamma   90.00
#
_symmetry.space_group_name_H-M   'P 1'
#
loop_
_entity.id
_entity.type
_entity.pdbx_description
1 polymer ?
#
loop_
_entity_poly.entity_id
_entity_poly.type
_entity_poly.pdbx_seq_one_letter_code
_entity_poly.pdbx_strand_id
1 'polypeptide(L)'
;MNAKYGFKDPLWVTFGGSYSGVLSLWARQAYPDLIIGAVGSSAPVNAVVDFWGYLEVVEKALSSHSLLCAENIRKGFMKMSHLMQTEDGRAELSKVFKCITLTVFCFRQLGKSCPKVFHCKYSAIEKDVRYKESVTHNFSFRLDTPFSELDLTYNDIQNFYSVIFESFQGAVQYSGDNTGKYRGGYGVPQVCNIMVQGGDPMSNIQKVNEYMSGMDGKYENTSNSYQEMIDYLKIEQFGSTLDLDSSARSWTWQTCTEFGYYQTTDGGPTGIFGSGTPLTLYLNMCSDVFGKAFDSASISKAVHSTQMRYGGSERYKGTNVVITNGNIDPWHALGKYTSNDKSVVWYLINGTAHCADMYPPSKNDNYDLIKARKIIERNIDIWLSGESKEPARTKELTVERTWKRPAERDPLTAEQIKAAPTAPIELSKMKFPKWEHNKKIFLGRPPHGFLPPPDEVVGDLPAGYETGFFLQPVDHFDNQNPDTFLQKYYKNSQWAKPGGPNFLKIGGEGPESPSWVLNENITYLTWARMFGATVYSLEHRYYGDSIVGGNATHPNPDLQYLSSVQMLYDLARYIRSVKRSMNNTAPWIVFGGSYAGNLALWMRQLFPDLVLGAVGSSAPVEAKLDFYEYLEVVEAAIKSYSSSCAERIAELQGFAEMHELALTEEGRANLSDIFTLVPEWTRKTNVSALDLQFFFSNIYGQFQGAVQYSGDNKGAYASGYGIPEMCSFMNDENYTAIENIARFNRYMTAFYSGEEFNCTENSYQDFIVYLKKAQQVGPKAGASWLWTWQTCTEFGYFQSSDSGYSIFGSPTPVK
;
A
#
# COMPACT_ATOMS: atom_id res chain seq x y z
N MET A 1 2.05 24.02 -37.30
CA MET A 1 1.47 23.28 -38.45
C MET A 1 0.46 24.13 -39.22
N ASN A 2 -0.61 24.63 -38.59
CA ASN A 2 -1.64 25.46 -39.25
C ASN A 2 -1.06 26.60 -40.09
N ALA A 3 -0.16 27.40 -39.51
CA ALA A 3 0.51 28.50 -40.23
C ALA A 3 1.39 28.01 -41.40
N LYS A 4 2.11 26.89 -41.23
CA LYS A 4 2.99 26.32 -42.26
C LYS A 4 2.22 25.80 -43.47
N TYR A 5 1.03 25.24 -43.26
CA TYR A 5 0.20 24.63 -44.31
C TYR A 5 -1.02 25.46 -44.70
N GLY A 6 -1.19 26.66 -44.11
CA GLY A 6 -2.29 27.58 -44.44
C GLY A 6 -3.68 27.11 -44.02
N PHE A 7 -3.79 26.21 -43.03
CA PHE A 7 -5.10 25.75 -42.54
C PHE A 7 -5.81 26.87 -41.78
N LYS A 8 -7.04 27.20 -42.19
CA LYS A 8 -7.95 28.12 -41.49
C LYS A 8 -8.92 27.30 -40.66
N ASP A 9 -8.96 27.56 -39.35
CA ASP A 9 -9.82 26.89 -38.37
C ASP A 9 -9.82 25.35 -38.43
N PRO A 10 -8.65 24.68 -38.47
CA PRO A 10 -8.60 23.22 -38.51
C PRO A 10 -9.08 22.60 -37.20
N LEU A 11 -9.89 21.55 -37.32
CA LEU A 11 -10.30 20.70 -36.20
C LEU A 11 -9.24 19.62 -35.96
N TRP A 12 -8.66 19.58 -34.77
CA TRP A 12 -7.68 18.57 -34.39
C TRP A 12 -8.29 17.54 -33.44
N VAL A 13 -8.12 16.26 -33.77
CA VAL A 13 -8.40 15.13 -32.88
C VAL A 13 -7.09 14.40 -32.65
N THR A 14 -6.72 14.17 -31.40
CA THR A 14 -5.48 13.46 -31.05
C THR A 14 -5.75 11.99 -30.73
N PHE A 15 -4.80 11.13 -31.05
CA PHE A 15 -4.88 9.69 -30.83
C PHE A 15 -3.57 9.19 -30.26
N GLY A 16 -3.66 8.25 -29.34
CA GLY A 16 -2.49 7.54 -28.83
C GLY A 16 -2.86 6.27 -28.09
N GLY A 17 -1.90 5.35 -28.06
CA GLY A 17 -1.93 4.13 -27.26
C GLY A 17 -0.93 4.24 -26.11
N SER A 18 -1.20 3.62 -24.97
CA SER A 18 -0.30 3.61 -23.82
C SER A 18 0.04 5.04 -23.35
N TYR A 19 1.30 5.33 -23.07
CA TYR A 19 1.78 6.67 -22.72
C TYR A 19 1.37 7.76 -23.73
N SER A 20 1.42 7.49 -25.04
CA SER A 20 0.95 8.47 -26.03
C SER A 20 -0.57 8.73 -25.96
N GLY A 21 -1.34 7.74 -25.51
CA GLY A 21 -2.76 7.89 -25.21
C GLY A 21 -2.99 8.81 -24.01
N VAL A 22 -2.19 8.66 -22.97
CA VAL A 22 -2.20 9.57 -21.81
C VAL A 22 -1.90 11.01 -22.24
N LEU A 23 -0.87 11.22 -23.07
CA LEU A 23 -0.54 12.54 -23.61
C LEU A 23 -1.66 13.11 -24.48
N SER A 24 -2.33 12.29 -25.29
CA SER A 24 -3.49 12.70 -26.09
C SER A 24 -4.63 13.21 -25.19
N LEU A 25 -4.95 12.47 -24.12
CA LEU A 25 -5.97 12.86 -23.14
C LEU A 25 -5.59 14.14 -22.38
N TRP A 26 -4.33 14.28 -21.97
CA TRP A 26 -3.85 15.47 -21.26
C TRP A 26 -3.75 16.70 -22.17
N ALA A 27 -3.37 16.52 -23.43
CA ALA A 27 -3.36 17.60 -24.40
C ALA A 27 -4.78 18.12 -24.65
N ARG A 28 -5.77 17.22 -24.78
CA ARG A 28 -7.19 17.62 -24.86
C ARG A 28 -7.66 18.33 -23.61
N GLN A 29 -7.25 17.90 -22.42
CA GLN A 29 -7.59 18.56 -21.16
C GLN A 29 -6.99 19.96 -21.06
N ALA A 30 -5.72 20.13 -21.45
CA ALA A 30 -4.99 21.39 -21.32
C ALA A 30 -5.33 22.41 -22.41
N TYR A 31 -5.66 21.95 -23.62
CA TYR A 31 -5.86 22.79 -24.80
C TYR A 31 -7.19 22.48 -25.52
N PRO A 32 -8.34 22.64 -24.84
CA PRO A 32 -9.67 22.35 -25.40
C PRO A 32 -10.00 23.16 -26.65
N ASP A 33 -9.43 24.36 -26.79
CA ASP A 33 -9.68 25.25 -27.92
C ASP A 33 -8.88 24.84 -29.18
N LEU A 34 -7.82 24.06 -29.00
CA LEU A 34 -6.97 23.58 -30.10
C LEU A 34 -7.33 22.15 -30.51
N ILE A 35 -7.62 21.30 -29.54
CA ILE A 35 -7.91 19.88 -29.72
C ILE A 35 -9.37 19.67 -29.35
N ILE A 36 -10.20 19.32 -30.34
CA ILE A 36 -11.65 19.22 -30.14
C ILE A 36 -12.07 17.90 -29.50
N GLY A 37 -11.26 16.85 -29.65
CA GLY A 37 -11.44 15.56 -28.99
C GLY A 37 -10.17 14.71 -28.97
N ALA A 38 -10.17 13.67 -28.14
CA ALA A 38 -9.02 12.77 -28.03
C ALA A 38 -9.43 11.31 -27.82
N VAL A 39 -8.62 10.40 -28.34
CA VAL A 39 -8.70 8.97 -28.02
C VAL A 39 -7.42 8.56 -27.29
N GLY A 40 -7.61 7.93 -26.14
CA GLY A 40 -6.54 7.29 -25.37
C GLY A 40 -6.85 5.81 -25.22
N SER A 41 -6.20 4.98 -26.01
CA SER A 41 -6.29 3.52 -25.85
C SER A 41 -5.25 3.03 -24.85
N SER A 42 -5.68 2.17 -23.93
CA SER A 42 -4.83 1.52 -22.92
C SER A 42 -3.97 2.53 -22.15
N ALA A 43 -4.59 3.66 -21.80
CA ALA A 43 -3.90 4.84 -21.29
C ALA A 43 -3.87 4.79 -19.74
N PRO A 44 -2.70 4.53 -19.12
CA PRO A 44 -2.55 4.60 -17.66
C PRO A 44 -2.56 6.07 -17.22
N VAL A 45 -3.74 6.61 -16.96
CA VAL A 45 -3.91 8.02 -16.57
C VAL A 45 -3.62 8.25 -15.09
N ASN A 46 -3.55 7.19 -14.29
CA ASN A 46 -3.31 7.24 -12.85
C ASN A 46 -1.85 6.93 -12.50
N ALA A 47 -1.01 7.96 -12.34
CA ALA A 47 0.36 7.84 -11.87
C ALA A 47 0.41 7.26 -10.44
N VAL A 48 1.17 6.18 -10.21
CA VAL A 48 1.34 5.54 -8.90
C VAL A 48 2.78 5.07 -8.75
N VAL A 49 3.36 5.23 -7.57
CA VAL A 49 4.76 4.83 -7.31
C VAL A 49 4.86 3.31 -7.42
N ASP A 50 4.17 2.61 -6.52
CA ASP A 50 4.12 1.16 -6.47
C ASP A 50 2.91 0.60 -7.23
N PHE A 51 3.15 -0.24 -8.25
CA PHE A 51 2.13 -0.77 -9.14
C PHE A 51 2.08 -2.30 -9.17
N TRP A 52 1.92 -2.92 -8.00
CA TRP A 52 1.68 -4.37 -7.89
C TRP A 52 0.40 -4.85 -8.60
N GLY A 53 -0.61 -3.98 -8.74
CA GLY A 53 -1.86 -4.30 -9.46
C GLY A 53 -1.65 -4.70 -10.93
N TYR A 54 -0.49 -4.39 -11.51
CA TYR A 54 -0.09 -4.91 -12.82
C TYR A 54 -0.05 -6.45 -12.80
N LEU A 55 0.64 -7.04 -11.82
CA LEU A 55 0.84 -8.48 -11.74
C LEU A 55 -0.46 -9.24 -11.40
N GLU A 56 -1.40 -8.62 -10.70
CA GLU A 56 -2.74 -9.21 -10.48
C GLU A 56 -3.49 -9.45 -11.79
N VAL A 57 -3.42 -8.50 -12.73
CA VAL A 57 -4.05 -8.66 -14.05
C VAL A 57 -3.35 -9.75 -14.85
N VAL A 58 -2.01 -9.82 -14.76
CA VAL A 58 -1.21 -10.89 -15.38
C VAL A 58 -1.63 -12.26 -14.84
N GLU A 59 -1.70 -12.40 -13.53
CA GLU A 59 -2.17 -13.63 -12.88
C GLU A 59 -3.58 -13.99 -13.32
N LYS A 60 -4.51 -13.03 -13.28
CA LYS A 60 -5.90 -13.24 -13.66
C LYS A 60 -6.04 -13.68 -15.11
N ALA A 61 -5.26 -13.11 -16.03
CA ALA A 61 -5.27 -13.51 -17.43
C ALA A 61 -4.79 -14.96 -17.61
N LEU A 62 -3.70 -15.34 -16.94
CA LEU A 62 -3.15 -16.69 -16.98
C LEU A 62 -4.07 -17.72 -16.32
N SER A 63 -4.63 -17.39 -15.16
CA SER A 63 -5.52 -18.28 -14.39
C SER A 63 -6.89 -18.46 -15.06
N SER A 64 -7.41 -17.41 -15.70
CA SER A 64 -8.63 -17.48 -16.51
C SER A 64 -8.45 -18.34 -17.76
N HIS A 65 -7.23 -18.41 -18.31
CA HIS A 65 -6.92 -19.32 -19.42
C HIS A 65 -6.72 -20.77 -18.93
N SER A 66 -5.96 -20.95 -17.85
CA SER A 66 -5.71 -22.27 -17.26
C SER A 66 -5.26 -22.14 -15.79
N LEU A 67 -6.09 -22.64 -14.87
CA LEU A 67 -5.72 -22.73 -13.45
C LEU A 67 -4.43 -23.56 -13.23
N LEU A 68 -4.22 -24.61 -14.03
CA LEU A 68 -3.02 -25.43 -13.94
C LEU A 68 -1.76 -24.67 -14.40
N CYS A 69 -1.89 -23.81 -15.41
CA CYS A 69 -0.80 -22.94 -15.87
C CYS A 69 -0.36 -22.00 -14.74
N ALA A 70 -1.30 -21.24 -14.18
CA ALA A 70 -1.04 -20.33 -13.06
C ALA A 70 -0.43 -21.06 -11.85
N GLU A 71 -0.97 -22.22 -11.49
CA GLU A 71 -0.46 -23.04 -10.38
C GLU A 71 0.95 -23.58 -10.63
N ASN A 72 1.29 -23.96 -11.86
CA ASN A 72 2.64 -24.38 -12.20
C ASN A 72 3.63 -23.19 -12.18
N ILE A 73 3.20 -22.00 -12.58
CA ILE A 73 4.02 -20.77 -12.45
C ILE A 73 4.32 -20.54 -10.96
N ARG A 74 3.28 -20.53 -10.12
CA ARG A 74 3.41 -20.39 -8.66
C ARG A 74 4.38 -21.40 -8.06
N LYS A 75 4.24 -22.68 -8.38
CA LYS A 75 5.16 -23.74 -7.92
C LYS A 75 6.59 -23.52 -8.39
N GLY A 76 6.78 -23.06 -9.62
CA GLY A 76 8.10 -22.75 -10.16
C GLY A 76 8.78 -21.61 -9.42
N PHE A 77 8.09 -20.47 -9.24
CA PHE A 77 8.61 -19.34 -8.46
C PHE A 77 8.87 -19.71 -7.00
N MET A 78 7.97 -20.46 -6.35
CA MET A 78 8.22 -20.96 -4.99
C MET A 78 9.48 -21.83 -4.89
N LYS A 79 9.69 -22.73 -5.86
CA LYS A 79 10.89 -23.56 -5.92
C LYS A 79 12.14 -22.70 -6.12
N MET A 80 12.09 -21.70 -7.00
CA MET A 80 13.19 -20.76 -7.20
C MET A 80 13.52 -20.01 -5.91
N SER A 81 12.52 -19.49 -5.19
CA SER A 81 12.71 -18.80 -3.91
C SER A 81 13.32 -19.69 -2.83
N HIS A 82 12.97 -20.97 -2.80
CA HIS A 82 13.60 -21.92 -1.87
C HIS A 82 15.07 -22.18 -2.23
N LEU A 83 15.37 -22.44 -3.51
CA LEU A 83 16.72 -22.71 -3.97
C LEU A 83 17.67 -21.50 -3.78
N MET A 84 17.15 -20.28 -3.94
CA MET A 84 17.94 -19.05 -3.79
C MET A 84 18.56 -18.88 -2.39
N GLN A 85 18.00 -19.53 -1.36
CA GLN A 85 18.43 -19.41 0.04
C GLN A 85 19.76 -20.12 0.34
N THR A 86 20.21 -21.04 -0.51
CA THR A 86 21.41 -21.87 -0.25
C THR A 86 22.40 -21.77 -1.41
N GLU A 87 23.69 -21.93 -1.13
CA GLU A 87 24.74 -21.90 -2.17
C GLU A 87 24.55 -23.00 -3.22
N ASP A 88 24.22 -24.22 -2.77
CA ASP A 88 23.92 -25.35 -3.66
C ASP A 88 22.67 -25.11 -4.52
N GLY A 89 21.60 -24.57 -3.92
CA GLY A 89 20.39 -24.23 -4.65
C GLY A 89 20.61 -23.11 -5.67
N ARG A 90 21.45 -22.13 -5.33
CA ARG A 90 21.92 -21.09 -6.25
C ARG A 90 22.73 -21.65 -7.42
N ALA A 91 23.59 -22.63 -7.19
CA ALA A 91 24.28 -23.34 -8.26
C ALA A 91 23.32 -24.12 -9.18
N GLU A 92 22.24 -24.69 -8.63
CA GLU A 92 21.17 -25.33 -9.42
C GLU A 92 20.43 -24.31 -10.30
N LEU A 93 20.06 -23.16 -9.73
CA LEU A 93 19.42 -22.07 -10.47
C LEU A 93 20.29 -21.59 -11.64
N SER A 94 21.59 -21.38 -11.42
CA SER A 94 22.51 -20.97 -12.47
C SER A 94 22.61 -21.99 -13.61
N LYS A 95 22.51 -23.30 -13.31
CA LYS A 95 22.48 -24.34 -14.35
C LYS A 95 21.18 -24.30 -15.16
N VAL A 96 20.03 -24.17 -14.49
CA VAL A 96 18.71 -24.18 -15.16
C VAL A 96 18.53 -22.93 -16.01
N PHE A 97 18.85 -21.75 -15.48
CA PHE A 97 18.68 -20.46 -16.17
C PHE A 97 19.89 -20.05 -17.03
N LYS A 98 20.85 -20.97 -17.22
CA LYS A 98 22.07 -20.80 -18.03
C LYS A 98 22.85 -19.52 -17.72
N CYS A 99 23.04 -19.23 -16.43
CA CYS A 99 23.97 -18.20 -15.98
C CYS A 99 25.40 -18.71 -16.23
N ILE A 100 26.22 -18.00 -17.02
CA ILE A 100 27.51 -18.50 -17.53
C ILE A 100 28.61 -18.38 -16.45
N THR A 101 29.56 -19.32 -16.43
CA THR A 101 30.85 -19.21 -15.71
C THR A 101 31.91 -18.56 -16.60
N LEU A 102 32.53 -17.46 -16.16
CA LEU A 102 33.72 -16.88 -16.81
C LEU A 102 34.90 -17.87 -16.71
N THR A 103 34.98 -18.81 -17.65
CA THR A 103 36.12 -19.72 -17.73
C THR A 103 37.28 -18.97 -18.37
N VAL A 104 38.20 -18.44 -17.56
CA VAL A 104 39.50 -17.99 -18.05
C VAL A 104 40.22 -19.20 -18.66
N PHE A 105 40.20 -19.31 -19.99
CA PHE A 105 40.98 -20.27 -20.75
C PHE A 105 42.46 -19.89 -20.66
N CYS A 106 43.11 -20.20 -19.53
CA CYS A 106 44.56 -20.15 -19.44
C CYS A 106 45.11 -21.45 -20.04
N PHE A 107 45.47 -21.43 -21.32
CA PHE A 107 46.17 -22.55 -21.97
C PHE A 107 47.52 -22.79 -21.25
N ARG A 108 47.63 -23.90 -20.52
CA ARG A 108 48.91 -24.51 -20.16
C ARG A 108 49.44 -25.24 -21.39
N GLN A 109 50.43 -24.67 -22.08
CA GLN A 109 51.50 -25.47 -22.68
C GLN A 109 52.74 -24.62 -23.00
N LEU A 110 53.87 -25.09 -22.45
CA LEU A 110 55.27 -24.83 -22.83
C LEU A 110 55.91 -23.49 -22.44
N GLY A 111 56.32 -23.45 -21.17
CA GLY A 111 57.65 -23.03 -20.70
C GLY A 111 58.32 -21.83 -21.38
N LYS A 112 58.25 -20.68 -20.70
CA LYS A 112 59.38 -19.79 -20.34
C LYS A 112 58.85 -18.57 -19.59
N SER A 113 59.44 -18.32 -18.42
CA SER A 113 59.51 -17.06 -17.66
C SER A 113 58.33 -16.08 -17.76
N CYS A 114 57.67 -15.84 -16.63
CA CYS A 114 56.89 -14.62 -16.41
C CYS A 114 57.84 -13.43 -16.22
N PRO A 115 57.67 -12.30 -16.95
CA PRO A 115 57.98 -11.00 -16.39
C PRO A 115 56.80 -10.03 -16.51
N LYS A 116 56.47 -9.47 -15.35
CA LYS A 116 55.92 -8.13 -15.04
C LYS A 116 55.34 -7.27 -16.19
N VAL A 117 54.14 -6.73 -15.89
CA VAL A 117 53.44 -5.55 -16.45
C VAL A 117 52.81 -5.72 -17.84
N PHE A 118 51.48 -5.66 -17.92
CA PHE A 118 50.80 -5.14 -19.11
C PHE A 118 49.56 -4.30 -18.77
N HIS A 119 49.67 -3.01 -19.08
CA HIS A 119 48.56 -2.12 -19.37
C HIS A 119 47.75 -2.65 -20.56
N CYS A 120 46.42 -2.72 -20.45
CA CYS A 120 45.55 -2.82 -21.62
C CYS A 120 45.31 -1.41 -22.20
N LYS A 121 45.95 -1.14 -23.34
CA LYS A 121 45.71 0.01 -24.21
C LYS A 121 44.58 -0.29 -25.21
N TYR A 122 43.70 0.68 -25.37
CA TYR A 122 42.92 0.91 -26.59
C TYR A 122 43.84 1.14 -27.80
N SER A 123 43.56 0.52 -28.95
CA SER A 123 43.86 1.12 -30.27
C SER A 123 43.08 0.45 -31.42
N ALA A 124 42.60 1.30 -32.32
CA ALA A 124 41.84 1.07 -33.53
C ALA A 124 42.50 0.16 -34.60
N ILE A 125 41.67 -0.41 -35.48
CA ILE A 125 42.05 -0.88 -36.82
C ILE A 125 41.11 -0.26 -37.85
N GLU A 126 41.68 0.48 -38.80
CA GLU A 126 41.07 1.05 -40.00
C GLU A 126 40.96 0.02 -41.15
N LYS A 127 39.90 0.21 -41.96
CA LYS A 127 39.74 0.00 -43.42
C LYS A 127 40.10 -1.35 -44.06
N ASP A 128 39.06 -1.92 -44.68
CA ASP A 128 38.95 -2.30 -46.11
C ASP A 128 38.42 -3.73 -46.36
N VAL A 129 37.09 -3.94 -46.25
CA VAL A 129 36.37 -5.01 -46.97
C VAL A 129 34.96 -4.54 -47.33
N ARG A 130 34.62 -4.66 -48.62
CA ARG A 130 33.31 -4.35 -49.22
C ARG A 130 32.22 -5.34 -48.79
N TYR A 131 31.04 -4.77 -48.48
CA TYR A 131 29.67 -5.32 -48.59
C TYR A 131 29.51 -6.81 -48.93
N LYS A 132 28.96 -7.59 -47.98
CA LYS A 132 27.61 -8.20 -48.08
C LYS A 132 27.35 -9.09 -46.87
N GLU A 133 26.06 -9.16 -46.52
CA GLU A 133 25.40 -10.03 -45.55
C GLU A 133 25.20 -9.48 -44.13
N SER A 134 23.95 -9.60 -43.73
CA SER A 134 23.22 -8.96 -42.64
C SER A 134 23.69 -9.44 -41.26
N VAL A 135 24.17 -8.51 -40.44
CA VAL A 135 24.24 -8.69 -38.99
C VAL A 135 22.96 -8.10 -38.41
N THR A 136 22.03 -8.98 -38.03
CA THR A 136 20.97 -8.64 -37.08
C THR A 136 21.65 -8.60 -35.72
N HIS A 137 21.70 -7.43 -35.09
CA HIS A 137 22.36 -7.24 -33.81
C HIS A 137 21.49 -7.87 -32.69
N ASN A 138 22.08 -8.87 -32.03
CA ASN A 138 21.54 -9.51 -30.83
C ASN A 138 21.47 -8.48 -29.69
N PHE A 139 20.31 -8.41 -29.04
CA PHE A 139 20.18 -7.86 -27.69
C PHE A 139 21.05 -8.70 -26.76
N SER A 140 22.04 -8.09 -26.10
CA SER A 140 22.82 -8.78 -25.08
C SER A 140 22.85 -7.95 -23.81
N PHE A 141 21.81 -8.11 -22.98
CA PHE A 141 22.03 -8.13 -21.54
C PHE A 141 22.85 -9.38 -21.25
N ARG A 142 24.17 -9.27 -21.23
CA ARG A 142 25.00 -10.33 -20.66
C ARG A 142 24.94 -10.23 -19.15
N LEU A 143 25.17 -11.36 -18.47
CA LEU A 143 25.83 -11.43 -17.18
C LEU A 143 26.38 -12.84 -16.97
N ASP A 144 27.68 -12.91 -16.70
CA ASP A 144 28.54 -14.09 -16.85
C ASP A 144 29.12 -14.57 -15.49
N THR A 145 28.31 -14.64 -14.41
CA THR A 145 28.74 -15.32 -13.17
C THR A 145 27.62 -16.12 -12.49
N PRO A 146 27.84 -17.40 -12.12
CA PRO A 146 26.89 -18.21 -11.36
C PRO A 146 26.57 -17.60 -9.99
N PHE A 147 25.34 -17.78 -9.51
CA PHE A 147 24.90 -17.37 -8.17
C PHE A 147 25.71 -18.01 -7.02
N SER A 148 26.44 -19.08 -7.30
CA SER A 148 27.37 -19.74 -6.36
C SER A 148 28.75 -19.08 -6.30
N GLU A 149 29.08 -18.17 -7.23
CA GLU A 149 30.39 -17.53 -7.35
C GLU A 149 30.33 -16.01 -7.10
N LEU A 150 29.17 -15.49 -6.70
CA LEU A 150 28.90 -14.07 -6.44
C LEU A 150 28.66 -13.79 -4.94
N ASP A 151 29.22 -12.68 -4.44
CA ASP A 151 28.70 -11.98 -3.26
C ASP A 151 27.40 -11.28 -3.67
N LEU A 152 26.30 -12.03 -3.70
CA LEU A 152 25.01 -11.53 -4.20
C LEU A 152 24.46 -10.43 -3.31
N THR A 153 24.19 -9.28 -3.92
CA THR A 153 23.41 -8.23 -3.25
C THR A 153 21.93 -8.58 -3.29
N TYR A 154 21.16 -7.98 -2.39
CA TYR A 154 19.71 -8.09 -2.42
C TYR A 154 19.14 -7.65 -3.78
N ASN A 155 19.65 -6.57 -4.37
CA ASN A 155 19.20 -6.07 -5.68
C ASN A 155 19.49 -7.06 -6.82
N ASP A 156 20.58 -7.83 -6.79
CA ASP A 156 20.85 -8.85 -7.82
C ASP A 156 19.78 -9.95 -7.81
N ILE A 157 19.35 -10.37 -6.62
CA ILE A 157 18.29 -11.37 -6.47
C ILE A 157 16.97 -10.82 -7.01
N GLN A 158 16.62 -9.58 -6.66
CA GLN A 158 15.33 -9.01 -7.07
C GLN A 158 15.28 -8.67 -8.56
N ASN A 159 16.41 -8.23 -9.12
CA ASN A 159 16.60 -8.03 -10.54
C ASN A 159 16.45 -9.34 -11.33
N PHE A 160 16.96 -10.45 -10.81
CA PHE A 160 16.75 -11.75 -11.44
C PHE A 160 15.26 -12.12 -11.50
N TYR A 161 14.50 -11.94 -10.42
CA TYR A 161 13.06 -12.24 -10.45
C TYR A 161 12.29 -11.35 -11.42
N SER A 162 12.63 -10.06 -11.52
CA SER A 162 11.97 -9.14 -12.46
C SER A 162 12.17 -9.57 -13.91
N VAL A 163 13.40 -9.91 -14.29
CA VAL A 163 13.73 -10.41 -15.63
C VAL A 163 12.95 -11.68 -15.97
N ILE A 164 12.73 -12.59 -15.01
CA ILE A 164 12.02 -13.84 -15.27
C ILE A 164 10.52 -13.61 -15.46
N PHE A 165 9.85 -12.81 -14.61
CA PHE A 165 8.41 -12.62 -14.77
C PHE A 165 8.04 -11.67 -15.91
N GLU A 166 8.95 -10.81 -16.38
CA GLU A 166 8.75 -9.94 -17.56
C GLU A 166 8.30 -10.72 -18.80
N SER A 167 8.79 -11.95 -18.97
CA SER A 167 8.34 -12.86 -20.03
C SER A 167 6.83 -13.14 -19.97
N PHE A 168 6.26 -13.29 -18.78
CA PHE A 168 4.82 -13.50 -18.61
C PHE A 168 4.03 -12.21 -18.75
N GLN A 169 4.59 -11.08 -18.29
CA GLN A 169 3.99 -9.76 -18.47
C GLN A 169 3.83 -9.42 -19.95
N GLY A 170 4.89 -9.57 -20.75
CA GLY A 170 4.84 -9.33 -22.19
C GLY A 170 3.85 -10.26 -22.91
N ALA A 171 3.82 -11.54 -22.53
CA ALA A 171 2.88 -12.49 -23.11
C ALA A 171 1.42 -12.16 -22.83
N VAL A 172 1.10 -11.63 -21.63
CA VAL A 172 -0.25 -11.19 -21.27
C VAL A 172 -0.59 -9.86 -21.94
N GLN A 173 0.29 -8.85 -21.79
CA GLN A 173 0.06 -7.49 -22.26
C GLN A 173 -0.28 -7.43 -23.75
N TYR A 174 0.32 -8.28 -24.58
CA TYR A 174 0.12 -8.30 -26.03
C TYR A 174 -0.61 -9.56 -26.54
N SER A 175 -1.27 -10.31 -25.65
CA SER A 175 -1.88 -11.59 -25.99
C SER A 175 -3.00 -11.47 -27.04
N GLY A 176 -2.78 -12.02 -28.23
CA GLY A 176 -3.80 -12.04 -29.28
C GLY A 176 -3.91 -10.72 -30.06
N ASP A 177 -2.91 -9.84 -29.95
CA ASP A 177 -2.82 -8.66 -30.79
C ASP A 177 -2.61 -9.01 -32.26
N ASN A 178 -3.34 -8.35 -33.16
CA ASN A 178 -3.26 -8.60 -34.59
C ASN A 178 -2.01 -7.97 -35.26
N THR A 179 -0.94 -7.70 -34.52
CA THR A 179 0.29 -7.05 -35.02
C THR A 179 1.54 -7.84 -34.68
N GLY A 180 2.59 -7.66 -35.49
CA GLY A 180 3.92 -8.23 -35.26
C GLY A 180 3.94 -9.75 -35.05
N LYS A 181 4.84 -10.20 -34.17
CA LYS A 181 5.00 -11.62 -33.79
C LYS A 181 3.85 -12.14 -32.92
N TYR A 182 3.14 -11.25 -32.23
CA TYR A 182 2.00 -11.59 -31.36
C TYR A 182 0.74 -12.05 -32.12
N ARG A 183 0.63 -11.75 -33.42
CA ARG A 183 -0.47 -12.22 -34.29
C ARG A 183 -0.62 -13.74 -34.33
N GLY A 184 0.47 -14.49 -34.17
CA GLY A 184 0.51 -15.94 -34.34
C GLY A 184 1.15 -16.74 -33.20
N GLY A 185 1.63 -16.08 -32.14
CA GLY A 185 2.36 -16.72 -31.05
C GLY A 185 2.67 -15.75 -29.90
N TYR A 186 3.50 -16.18 -28.94
CA TYR A 186 4.01 -15.36 -27.83
C TYR A 186 2.95 -14.80 -26.86
N GLY A 187 1.69 -15.22 -26.97
CA GLY A 187 0.63 -14.83 -26.06
C GLY A 187 0.39 -15.85 -24.93
N VAL A 188 -0.65 -15.57 -24.14
CA VAL A 188 -1.09 -16.44 -23.03
C VAL A 188 -1.24 -17.92 -23.43
N PRO A 189 -1.85 -18.28 -24.58
CA PRO A 189 -2.01 -19.68 -24.94
C PRO A 189 -0.67 -20.41 -25.11
N GLN A 190 0.34 -19.77 -25.70
CA GLN A 190 1.63 -20.41 -25.94
C GLN A 190 2.43 -20.56 -24.65
N VAL A 191 2.47 -19.53 -23.80
CA VAL A 191 3.12 -19.59 -22.50
C VAL A 191 2.48 -20.64 -21.61
N CYS A 192 1.14 -20.69 -21.56
CA CYS A 192 0.46 -21.71 -20.77
C CYS A 192 0.65 -23.13 -21.32
N ASN A 193 0.72 -23.32 -22.63
CA ASN A 193 1.06 -24.61 -23.22
C ASN A 193 2.44 -25.11 -22.77
N ILE A 194 3.42 -24.22 -22.61
CA ILE A 194 4.75 -24.58 -22.06
C ILE A 194 4.63 -24.94 -20.58
N MET A 195 3.90 -24.14 -19.79
CA MET A 195 3.78 -24.35 -18.34
C MET A 195 3.01 -25.63 -17.96
N VAL A 196 2.07 -26.08 -18.78
CA VAL A 196 1.31 -27.33 -18.53
C VAL A 196 1.93 -28.58 -19.15
N GLN A 197 3.01 -28.45 -19.93
CA GLN A 197 3.78 -29.62 -20.36
C GLN A 197 4.36 -30.30 -19.14
N GLY A 198 4.17 -31.61 -19.00
CA GLY A 198 4.71 -32.39 -17.88
C GLY A 198 6.21 -32.16 -17.69
N GLY A 199 6.68 -32.28 -16.45
CA GLY A 199 8.06 -31.97 -16.08
C GLY A 199 8.13 -31.06 -14.85
N ASP A 200 9.33 -30.58 -14.55
CA ASP A 200 9.58 -29.69 -13.42
C ASP A 200 9.11 -28.24 -13.73
N PRO A 201 8.25 -27.63 -12.90
CA PRO A 201 7.71 -26.30 -13.18
C PRO A 201 8.75 -25.18 -13.35
N MET A 202 9.85 -25.21 -12.59
CA MET A 202 10.95 -24.25 -12.73
C MET A 202 11.66 -24.39 -14.09
N SER A 203 11.85 -25.64 -14.57
CA SER A 203 12.38 -25.88 -15.91
C SER A 203 11.45 -25.38 -17.02
N ASN A 204 10.13 -25.41 -16.80
CA ASN A 204 9.18 -24.86 -17.75
C ASN A 204 9.18 -23.32 -17.76
N ILE A 205 9.41 -22.66 -16.62
CA ILE A 205 9.63 -21.20 -16.58
C ILE A 205 10.82 -20.82 -17.46
N GLN A 206 11.93 -21.54 -17.37
CA GLN A 206 13.07 -21.28 -18.25
C GLN A 206 12.71 -21.45 -19.73
N LYS A 207 11.93 -22.48 -20.11
CA LYS A 207 11.47 -22.64 -21.49
C LYS A 207 10.60 -21.47 -21.95
N VAL A 208 9.78 -20.90 -21.06
CA VAL A 208 9.02 -19.68 -21.35
C VAL A 208 9.97 -18.52 -21.61
N ASN A 209 10.99 -18.33 -20.77
CA ASN A 209 11.99 -17.29 -20.95
C ASN A 209 12.75 -17.41 -22.29
N GLU A 210 13.19 -18.63 -22.64
CA GLU A 210 13.81 -18.93 -23.93
C GLU A 210 12.87 -18.68 -25.10
N TYR A 211 11.59 -19.07 -24.96
CA TYR A 211 10.58 -18.85 -25.96
C TYR A 211 10.37 -17.35 -26.18
N MET A 212 10.10 -16.57 -25.14
CA MET A 212 9.84 -15.13 -25.23
C MET A 212 11.03 -14.36 -25.81
N SER A 213 12.25 -14.70 -25.39
CA SER A 213 13.48 -14.11 -25.93
C SER A 213 13.67 -14.36 -27.44
N GLY A 214 13.04 -15.40 -27.99
CA GLY A 214 12.98 -15.68 -29.43
C GLY A 214 12.33 -14.57 -30.28
N MET A 215 11.62 -13.63 -29.65
CA MET A 215 11.10 -12.44 -30.32
C MET A 215 12.19 -11.47 -30.76
N ASP A 216 13.32 -11.44 -30.07
CA ASP A 216 14.34 -10.41 -30.28
C ASP A 216 15.66 -10.99 -30.79
N GLY A 217 15.81 -12.31 -30.79
CA GLY A 217 16.97 -12.98 -31.35
C GLY A 217 17.13 -14.41 -30.86
N LYS A 218 18.35 -14.93 -30.94
CA LYS A 218 18.69 -16.23 -30.35
C LYS A 218 18.99 -16.03 -28.86
N TYR A 219 18.31 -16.80 -28.00
CA TYR A 219 18.58 -16.80 -26.56
C TYR A 219 19.99 -17.31 -26.26
N GLU A 220 20.77 -16.52 -25.50
CA GLU A 220 22.14 -16.85 -25.09
C GLU A 220 22.24 -17.13 -23.58
N ASN A 221 21.86 -16.17 -22.72
CA ASN A 221 21.91 -16.26 -21.25
C ASN A 221 20.78 -15.44 -20.59
N THR A 222 20.57 -15.66 -19.28
CA THR A 222 19.68 -14.82 -18.45
C THR A 222 20.52 -13.78 -17.70
N SER A 223 20.15 -12.51 -17.81
CA SER A 223 20.77 -11.44 -17.03
C SER A 223 20.32 -11.50 -15.57
N ASN A 224 21.26 -11.35 -14.63
CA ASN A 224 20.97 -11.40 -13.18
C ASN A 224 21.65 -10.30 -12.36
N SER A 225 22.78 -9.71 -12.75
CA SER A 225 23.35 -8.59 -11.99
C SER A 225 22.63 -7.27 -12.19
N TYR A 226 22.34 -6.67 -11.06
CA TYR A 226 21.84 -5.31 -10.95
C TYR A 226 22.87 -4.28 -11.44
N GLN A 227 24.17 -4.45 -11.16
CA GLN A 227 25.17 -3.43 -11.50
C GLN A 227 25.30 -3.21 -13.01
N GLU A 228 25.24 -4.27 -13.82
CA GLU A 228 25.30 -4.10 -15.28
C GLU A 228 24.03 -3.44 -15.83
N MET A 229 22.86 -3.69 -15.24
CA MET A 229 21.64 -2.95 -15.57
C MET A 229 21.83 -1.44 -15.29
N ILE A 230 22.43 -1.09 -14.15
CA ILE A 230 22.73 0.31 -13.81
C ILE A 230 23.73 0.91 -14.79
N ASP A 231 24.79 0.19 -15.14
CA ASP A 231 25.80 0.66 -16.10
C ASP A 231 25.19 0.88 -17.49
N TYR A 232 24.29 -0.01 -17.92
CA TYR A 232 23.50 0.15 -19.14
C TYR A 232 22.63 1.41 -19.10
N LEU A 233 21.87 1.61 -18.02
CA LEU A 233 20.99 2.78 -17.88
C LEU A 233 21.77 4.09 -17.72
N LYS A 234 23.07 4.06 -17.38
CA LYS A 234 23.97 5.22 -17.32
C LYS A 234 24.53 5.63 -18.67
N ILE A 235 24.30 4.89 -19.75
CA ILE A 235 24.79 5.26 -21.08
C ILE A 235 24.06 6.53 -21.57
N GLU A 236 24.81 7.62 -21.73
CA GLU A 236 24.29 8.93 -22.16
C GLU A 236 24.50 9.22 -23.65
N GLN A 237 25.21 8.34 -24.36
CA GLN A 237 25.59 8.56 -25.77
C GLN A 237 24.51 8.05 -26.73
N PHE A 238 24.28 8.81 -27.81
CA PHE A 238 23.37 8.45 -28.90
C PHE A 238 24.17 7.90 -30.09
N GLY A 239 24.04 6.60 -30.39
CA GLY A 239 24.64 5.98 -31.57
C GLY A 239 23.98 6.42 -32.88
N SER A 240 24.74 6.45 -33.98
CA SER A 240 24.25 6.84 -35.33
C SER A 240 23.56 5.72 -36.11
N THR A 241 23.52 4.50 -35.56
CA THR A 241 22.71 3.39 -36.04
C THR A 241 21.67 3.10 -34.97
N LEU A 242 20.40 3.25 -35.34
CA LEU A 242 19.22 2.89 -34.55
C LEU A 242 19.46 1.67 -33.65
N ASP A 243 19.12 1.76 -32.36
CA ASP A 243 17.95 1.04 -31.80
C ASP A 243 17.93 1.10 -30.26
N LEU A 244 16.77 1.52 -29.72
CA LEU A 244 16.24 1.27 -28.36
C LEU A 244 16.99 1.74 -27.09
N ASP A 245 18.32 1.87 -27.05
CA ASP A 245 19.07 2.08 -25.79
C ASP A 245 18.75 3.41 -25.07
N SER A 246 18.56 4.50 -25.83
CA SER A 246 18.19 5.80 -25.25
C SER A 246 16.76 5.85 -24.70
N SER A 247 15.87 4.97 -25.19
CA SER A 247 14.48 4.93 -24.72
C SER A 247 14.36 4.32 -23.32
N ALA A 248 15.17 3.32 -22.99
CA ALA A 248 15.18 2.70 -21.65
C ALA A 248 15.62 3.70 -20.56
N ARG A 249 16.73 4.41 -20.78
CA ARG A 249 17.18 5.48 -19.86
C ARG A 249 16.14 6.59 -19.72
N SER A 250 15.58 7.05 -20.84
CA SER A 250 14.59 8.15 -20.83
C SER A 250 13.27 7.75 -20.18
N TRP A 251 12.83 6.50 -20.38
CA TRP A 251 11.66 5.95 -19.72
C TRP A 251 11.90 5.81 -18.21
N THR A 252 13.04 5.25 -17.82
CA THR A 252 13.44 5.16 -16.40
C THR A 252 13.43 6.54 -15.77
N TRP A 253 14.01 7.55 -16.42
CA TRP A 253 13.93 8.93 -15.96
C TRP A 253 12.48 9.40 -15.73
N GLN A 254 11.59 9.22 -16.71
CA GLN A 254 10.18 9.61 -16.57
C GLN A 254 9.46 8.88 -15.43
N THR A 255 9.76 7.60 -15.21
CA THR A 255 9.22 6.86 -14.05
C THR A 255 9.71 7.47 -12.73
N CYS A 256 10.99 7.83 -12.64
CA CYS A 256 11.57 8.46 -11.45
C CYS A 256 11.09 9.91 -11.24
N THR A 257 10.74 10.65 -12.30
CA THR A 257 10.45 12.09 -12.20
C THR A 257 9.00 12.48 -12.39
N GLU A 258 8.13 11.56 -12.82
CA GLU A 258 6.74 11.90 -13.14
C GLU A 258 5.74 10.79 -12.79
N PHE A 259 6.02 9.53 -13.07
CA PHE A 259 4.95 8.53 -13.17
C PHE A 259 4.97 7.41 -12.13
N GLY A 260 6.15 7.01 -11.64
CA GLY A 260 6.31 5.72 -10.99
C GLY A 260 6.04 4.61 -12.02
N TYR A 261 5.00 3.82 -11.79
CA TYR A 261 4.62 2.63 -12.58
C TYR A 261 5.55 1.43 -12.38
N TYR A 262 6.12 1.31 -11.19
CA TYR A 262 6.99 0.21 -10.84
C TYR A 262 6.18 -1.07 -10.62
N GLN A 263 6.46 -2.09 -11.43
CA GLN A 263 5.68 -3.33 -11.47
C GLN A 263 6.23 -4.29 -10.43
N THR A 264 5.73 -4.18 -9.21
CA THR A 264 6.28 -4.91 -8.05
C THR A 264 5.48 -6.17 -7.74
N THR A 265 6.05 -7.00 -6.88
CA THR A 265 5.37 -8.12 -6.22
C THR A 265 4.83 -7.74 -4.83
N ASP A 266 4.71 -6.45 -4.51
CA ASP A 266 4.33 -5.97 -3.17
C ASP A 266 2.83 -6.17 -2.88
N GLY A 267 2.05 -6.59 -3.88
CA GLY A 267 0.66 -7.02 -3.72
C GLY A 267 0.47 -8.36 -3.00
N GLY A 268 1.56 -8.97 -2.52
CA GLY A 268 1.53 -10.14 -1.64
C GLY A 268 2.10 -11.44 -2.20
N PRO A 269 2.45 -12.42 -1.33
CA PRO A 269 3.02 -13.71 -1.73
C PRO A 269 1.98 -14.66 -2.33
N THR A 270 0.69 -14.29 -2.33
CA THR A 270 -0.37 -15.06 -2.99
C THR A 270 -0.27 -15.00 -4.49
N GLY A 271 0.44 -13.99 -5.02
CA GLY A 271 0.71 -13.84 -6.43
C GLY A 271 1.44 -15.07 -7.01
N ILE A 272 1.14 -15.44 -8.25
CA ILE A 272 1.82 -16.56 -8.93
C ILE A 272 3.33 -16.35 -9.12
N PHE A 273 3.84 -15.14 -8.92
CA PHE A 273 5.27 -14.78 -9.03
C PHE A 273 6.01 -14.73 -7.69
N GLY A 274 5.32 -14.95 -6.56
CA GLY A 274 5.92 -14.80 -5.22
C GLY A 274 6.22 -13.33 -4.87
N SER A 275 7.19 -13.10 -3.97
CA SER A 275 7.56 -11.77 -3.44
C SER A 275 9.00 -11.36 -3.80
N GLY A 276 9.40 -11.61 -5.04
CA GLY A 276 10.78 -11.50 -5.50
C GLY A 276 11.17 -10.12 -6.06
N THR A 277 10.27 -9.16 -6.21
CA THR A 277 10.61 -7.86 -6.81
C THR A 277 9.87 -6.74 -6.08
N PRO A 278 10.44 -6.24 -4.98
CA PRO A 278 9.87 -5.12 -4.23
C PRO A 278 10.12 -3.78 -4.91
N LEU A 279 9.34 -2.76 -4.51
CA LEU A 279 9.48 -1.37 -4.94
C LEU A 279 10.91 -0.84 -4.83
N THR A 280 11.64 -1.27 -3.79
CA THR A 280 13.02 -0.84 -3.53
C THR A 280 13.97 -1.10 -4.68
N LEU A 281 13.75 -2.14 -5.48
CA LEU A 281 14.59 -2.40 -6.65
C LEU A 281 14.57 -1.19 -7.60
N TYR A 282 13.38 -0.66 -7.87
CA TYR A 282 13.19 0.41 -8.84
C TYR A 282 13.59 1.78 -8.29
N LEU A 283 13.34 2.03 -7.01
CA LEU A 283 13.79 3.25 -6.36
C LEU A 283 15.33 3.29 -6.25
N ASN A 284 15.98 2.14 -6.01
CA ASN A 284 17.43 2.02 -5.97
C ASN A 284 17.98 2.33 -7.37
N MET A 285 17.33 1.77 -8.39
CA MET A 285 17.67 2.01 -9.78
C MET A 285 17.63 3.51 -10.12
N CYS A 286 16.61 4.24 -9.66
CA CYS A 286 16.54 5.70 -9.85
C CYS A 286 17.71 6.43 -9.20
N SER A 287 17.99 6.17 -7.92
CA SER A 287 19.08 6.81 -7.18
C SER A 287 20.45 6.45 -7.76
N ASP A 288 20.66 5.19 -8.16
CA ASP A 288 21.95 4.70 -8.65
C ASP A 288 22.24 5.17 -10.07
N VAL A 289 21.21 5.34 -10.90
CA VAL A 289 21.34 5.82 -12.29
C VAL A 289 21.42 7.35 -12.37
N PHE A 290 20.62 8.08 -11.59
CA PHE A 290 20.46 9.54 -11.72
C PHE A 290 21.01 10.35 -10.53
N GLY A 291 21.41 9.68 -9.44
CA GLY A 291 22.01 10.26 -8.26
C GLY A 291 21.09 10.27 -7.04
N LYS A 292 21.67 10.44 -5.85
CA LYS A 292 20.97 10.35 -4.54
C LYS A 292 19.82 11.32 -4.33
N ALA A 293 19.64 12.31 -5.19
CA ALA A 293 18.51 13.23 -5.13
C ALA A 293 17.19 12.58 -5.59
N PHE A 294 17.26 11.45 -6.29
CA PHE A 294 16.11 10.66 -6.74
C PHE A 294 15.79 9.55 -5.72
N ASP A 295 15.45 9.98 -4.50
CA ASP A 295 15.00 9.11 -3.41
C ASP A 295 13.47 8.90 -3.41
N SER A 296 12.95 8.00 -2.56
CA SER A 296 11.50 7.72 -2.43
C SER A 296 10.66 8.99 -2.24
N ALA A 297 11.12 9.91 -1.39
CA ALA A 297 10.37 11.13 -1.09
C ALA A 297 10.26 12.03 -2.32
N SER A 298 11.35 12.20 -3.07
CA SER A 298 11.37 12.99 -4.30
C SER A 298 10.49 12.37 -5.39
N ILE A 299 10.54 11.05 -5.55
CA ILE A 299 9.78 10.28 -6.55
C ILE A 299 8.30 10.31 -6.19
N SER A 300 7.93 10.01 -4.94
CA SER A 300 6.56 10.07 -4.43
C SER A 300 5.96 11.47 -4.59
N LYS A 301 6.73 12.51 -4.28
CA LYS A 301 6.32 13.91 -4.50
C LYS A 301 6.11 14.20 -5.99
N ALA A 302 6.97 13.70 -6.86
CA ALA A 302 6.86 13.90 -8.29
C ALA A 302 5.61 13.21 -8.87
N VAL A 303 5.37 11.96 -8.49
CA VAL A 303 4.15 11.20 -8.84
C VAL A 303 2.89 11.90 -8.34
N HIS A 304 2.88 12.34 -7.07
CA HIS A 304 1.77 13.10 -6.51
C HIS A 304 1.53 14.41 -7.28
N SER A 305 2.61 15.13 -7.65
CA SER A 305 2.51 16.35 -8.47
C SER A 305 1.88 16.07 -9.83
N THR A 306 2.25 14.98 -10.50
CA THR A 306 1.62 14.53 -11.75
C THR A 306 0.14 14.25 -11.57
N GLN A 307 -0.24 13.50 -10.52
CA GLN A 307 -1.65 13.24 -10.21
C GLN A 307 -2.43 14.52 -9.92
N MET A 308 -1.85 15.48 -9.18
CA MET A 308 -2.51 16.76 -8.88
C MET A 308 -2.65 17.64 -10.12
N ARG A 309 -1.68 17.58 -11.03
CA ARG A 309 -1.68 18.34 -12.30
C ARG A 309 -2.73 17.82 -13.27
N TYR A 310 -2.81 16.51 -13.44
CA TYR A 310 -3.64 15.90 -14.48
C TYR A 310 -4.93 15.25 -13.98
N GLY A 311 -5.02 14.95 -12.69
CA GLY A 311 -6.21 14.45 -12.00
C GLY A 311 -6.23 12.94 -11.73
N GLY A 312 -5.29 12.17 -12.28
CA GLY A 312 -5.35 10.69 -12.17
C GLY A 312 -6.61 10.11 -12.82
N SER A 313 -6.92 8.84 -12.51
CA SER A 313 -8.13 8.17 -13.03
C SER A 313 -9.43 8.82 -12.53
N GLU A 314 -9.49 9.17 -11.24
CA GLU A 314 -10.71 9.67 -10.60
C GLU A 314 -10.99 11.17 -10.85
N ARG A 315 -9.96 12.02 -10.88
CA ARG A 315 -10.11 13.49 -10.97
C ARG A 315 -9.73 14.07 -12.33
N TYR A 316 -9.56 13.24 -13.37
CA TYR A 316 -9.38 13.69 -14.76
C TYR A 316 -10.51 14.66 -15.19
N LYS A 317 -10.14 15.79 -15.80
CA LYS A 317 -11.07 16.90 -16.13
C LYS A 317 -11.24 17.15 -17.63
N GLY A 318 -10.54 16.42 -18.49
CA GLY A 318 -10.71 16.56 -19.93
C GLY A 318 -12.12 16.17 -20.39
N THR A 319 -12.54 16.72 -21.51
CA THR A 319 -13.87 16.50 -22.12
C THR A 319 -13.70 16.07 -23.58
N ASN A 320 -14.77 15.51 -24.18
CA ASN A 320 -14.75 14.97 -25.54
C ASN A 320 -13.63 13.94 -25.75
N VAL A 321 -13.63 12.90 -24.93
CA VAL A 321 -12.62 11.84 -25.02
C VAL A 321 -13.24 10.45 -25.08
N VAL A 322 -12.54 9.55 -25.77
CA VAL A 322 -12.79 8.11 -25.69
C VAL A 322 -11.57 7.43 -25.07
N ILE A 323 -11.80 6.69 -23.98
CA ILE A 323 -10.77 5.97 -23.23
C ILE A 323 -11.09 4.47 -23.29
N THR A 324 -10.39 3.74 -24.13
CA THR A 324 -10.56 2.29 -24.27
C THR A 324 -9.48 1.57 -23.47
N ASN A 325 -9.79 0.47 -22.80
CA ASN A 325 -8.78 -0.39 -22.18
C ASN A 325 -9.12 -1.85 -22.43
N GLY A 326 -8.11 -2.71 -22.64
CA GLY A 326 -8.29 -4.16 -22.70
C GLY A 326 -8.36 -4.78 -21.31
N ASN A 327 -9.21 -5.77 -21.06
CA ASN A 327 -9.29 -6.38 -19.71
C ASN A 327 -8.20 -7.42 -19.40
N ILE A 328 -7.41 -7.82 -20.40
CA ILE A 328 -6.19 -8.63 -20.19
C ILE A 328 -4.92 -7.77 -20.23
N ASP A 329 -5.03 -6.47 -20.58
CA ASP A 329 -3.92 -5.53 -20.57
C ASP A 329 -3.63 -5.08 -19.14
N PRO A 330 -2.47 -5.41 -18.54
CA PRO A 330 -2.20 -5.04 -17.15
C PRO A 330 -2.22 -3.54 -16.87
N TRP A 331 -1.91 -2.70 -17.86
CA TRP A 331 -1.98 -1.24 -17.73
C TRP A 331 -3.41 -0.72 -17.51
N HIS A 332 -4.43 -1.52 -17.83
CA HIS A 332 -5.83 -1.14 -17.63
C HIS A 332 -6.15 -0.82 -16.18
N ALA A 333 -5.40 -1.36 -15.21
CA ALA A 333 -5.62 -1.12 -13.78
C ALA A 333 -5.42 0.36 -13.39
N LEU A 334 -4.66 1.12 -14.18
CA LEU A 334 -4.45 2.57 -14.01
C LEU A 334 -5.30 3.41 -14.97
N GLY A 335 -6.25 2.78 -15.67
CA GLY A 335 -7.17 3.43 -16.59
C GLY A 335 -8.32 4.17 -15.90
N LYS A 336 -9.12 4.91 -16.68
CA LYS A 336 -10.31 5.64 -16.21
C LYS A 336 -11.60 4.88 -16.51
N TYR A 337 -12.42 4.66 -15.47
CA TYR A 337 -13.71 3.94 -15.58
C TYR A 337 -14.90 4.68 -14.91
N THR A 338 -14.71 5.93 -14.51
CA THR A 338 -15.73 6.75 -13.85
C THR A 338 -15.73 8.15 -14.46
N SER A 339 -16.91 8.75 -14.65
CA SER A 339 -17.03 10.17 -15.04
C SER A 339 -18.46 10.67 -14.85
N ASN A 340 -18.60 11.89 -14.31
CA ASN A 340 -19.87 12.61 -14.29
C ASN A 340 -20.11 13.42 -15.59
N ASP A 341 -19.05 13.64 -16.38
CA ASP A 341 -19.14 14.31 -17.68
C ASP A 341 -19.50 13.29 -18.76
N LYS A 342 -20.61 13.55 -19.45
CA LYS A 342 -21.17 12.72 -20.50
C LYS A 342 -20.24 12.52 -21.70
N SER A 343 -19.37 13.50 -21.98
CA SER A 343 -18.44 13.53 -23.11
C SER A 343 -17.15 12.73 -22.87
N VAL A 344 -16.95 12.25 -21.64
CA VAL A 344 -15.85 11.35 -21.28
C VAL A 344 -16.38 9.92 -21.39
N VAL A 345 -16.17 9.32 -22.55
CA VAL A 345 -16.58 7.95 -22.84
C VAL A 345 -15.43 7.03 -22.48
N TRP A 346 -15.69 6.02 -21.67
CA TRP A 346 -14.71 4.97 -21.38
C TRP A 346 -15.31 3.59 -21.72
N TYR A 347 -14.45 2.63 -22.07
CA TYR A 347 -14.89 1.29 -22.45
C TYR A 347 -13.83 0.23 -22.12
N LEU A 348 -14.19 -0.75 -21.30
CA LEU A 348 -13.36 -1.93 -21.03
C LEU A 348 -13.70 -3.02 -22.04
N ILE A 349 -12.73 -3.41 -22.86
CA ILE A 349 -12.86 -4.38 -23.94
C ILE A 349 -12.56 -5.78 -23.37
N ASN A 350 -13.57 -6.65 -23.33
CA ASN A 350 -13.39 -8.01 -22.81
C ASN A 350 -12.64 -8.90 -23.83
N GLY A 351 -11.62 -9.61 -23.37
CA GLY A 351 -10.83 -10.57 -24.14
C GLY A 351 -9.82 -9.91 -25.09
N THR A 352 -9.31 -8.73 -24.76
CA THR A 352 -8.46 -7.92 -25.65
C THR A 352 -7.28 -7.32 -24.91
N ALA A 353 -6.13 -7.30 -25.59
CA ALA A 353 -4.83 -6.87 -25.09
C ALA A 353 -4.53 -5.38 -25.33
N HIS A 354 -3.31 -4.97 -24.99
CA HIS A 354 -2.86 -3.59 -24.96
C HIS A 354 -2.94 -2.92 -26.34
N CYS A 355 -3.66 -1.80 -26.41
CA CYS A 355 -3.83 -0.98 -27.63
C CYS A 355 -4.51 -1.67 -28.82
N ALA A 356 -5.14 -2.83 -28.65
CA ALA A 356 -5.62 -3.64 -29.78
C ALA A 356 -6.65 -2.95 -30.69
N ASP A 357 -7.46 -2.04 -30.14
CA ASP A 357 -8.43 -1.24 -30.89
C ASP A 357 -7.77 -0.32 -31.92
N MET A 358 -6.49 0.02 -31.74
CA MET A 358 -5.69 0.82 -32.66
C MET A 358 -5.05 0.00 -33.80
N TYR A 359 -4.99 -1.32 -33.68
CA TYR A 359 -4.41 -2.20 -34.71
C TYR A 359 -5.41 -2.56 -35.81
N PRO A 360 -4.94 -2.99 -36.99
CA PRO A 360 -5.82 -3.37 -38.09
C PRO A 360 -6.87 -4.42 -37.68
N PRO A 361 -8.12 -4.30 -38.17
CA PRO A 361 -9.17 -5.26 -37.87
C PRO A 361 -8.86 -6.65 -38.45
N SER A 362 -9.29 -7.68 -37.73
CA SER A 362 -9.18 -9.09 -38.13
C SER A 362 -10.55 -9.75 -38.14
N LYS A 363 -10.71 -10.82 -38.94
CA LYS A 363 -11.94 -11.63 -38.96
C LYS A 363 -12.18 -12.37 -37.64
N ASN A 364 -11.12 -12.51 -36.83
CA ASN A 364 -11.17 -13.18 -35.52
C ASN A 364 -11.33 -12.19 -34.36
N ASP A 365 -11.53 -10.90 -34.63
CA ASP A 365 -11.73 -9.91 -33.57
C ASP A 365 -12.97 -10.27 -32.76
N ASN A 366 -12.82 -10.23 -31.43
CA ASN A 366 -13.96 -10.44 -30.55
C ASN A 366 -14.99 -9.30 -30.73
N TYR A 367 -16.23 -9.58 -30.32
CA TYR A 367 -17.34 -8.65 -30.47
C TYR A 367 -17.09 -7.30 -29.78
N ASP A 368 -16.47 -7.31 -28.60
CA ASP A 368 -16.22 -6.10 -27.81
C ASP A 368 -15.18 -5.18 -28.47
N LEU A 369 -14.18 -5.74 -29.14
CA LEU A 369 -13.18 -4.99 -29.89
C LEU A 369 -13.79 -4.29 -31.12
N ILE A 370 -14.67 -4.99 -31.84
CA ILE A 370 -15.45 -4.41 -32.94
C ILE A 370 -16.34 -3.27 -32.43
N LYS A 371 -16.96 -3.47 -31.25
CA LYS A 371 -17.81 -2.48 -30.58
C LYS A 371 -17.02 -1.26 -30.12
N ALA A 372 -15.82 -1.44 -29.57
CA ALA A 372 -14.93 -0.35 -29.16
C ALA A 372 -14.55 0.55 -30.34
N ARG A 373 -14.16 -0.03 -31.49
CA ARG A 373 -13.85 0.74 -32.70
C ARG A 373 -15.04 1.56 -33.21
N LYS A 374 -16.26 1.01 -33.14
CA LYS A 374 -17.49 1.74 -33.48
C LYS A 374 -17.82 2.87 -32.49
N ILE A 375 -17.53 2.68 -31.20
CA ILE A 375 -17.67 3.75 -30.20
C ILE A 375 -16.71 4.90 -30.51
N ILE A 376 -15.45 4.58 -30.83
CA ILE A 376 -14.44 5.55 -31.22
C ILE A 376 -14.90 6.32 -32.46
N GLU A 377 -15.23 5.61 -33.55
CA GLU A 377 -15.71 6.18 -34.81
C GLU A 377 -16.88 7.14 -34.60
N ARG A 378 -17.91 6.71 -33.85
CA ARG A 378 -19.09 7.53 -33.62
C ARG A 378 -18.80 8.77 -32.78
N ASN A 379 -17.92 8.71 -31.78
CA ASN A 379 -17.60 9.90 -31.00
C ASN A 379 -16.75 10.89 -31.81
N ILE A 380 -15.85 10.41 -32.68
CA ILE A 380 -15.12 11.27 -33.62
C ILE A 380 -16.11 12.01 -34.54
N ASP A 381 -17.11 11.30 -35.08
CA ASP A 381 -18.17 11.92 -35.91
C ASP A 381 -18.95 13.00 -35.13
N ILE A 382 -19.28 12.75 -33.86
CA ILE A 382 -19.93 13.74 -32.98
C ILE A 382 -19.05 14.99 -32.82
N TRP A 383 -17.76 14.82 -32.53
CA TRP A 383 -16.85 15.96 -32.33
C TRP A 383 -16.64 16.78 -33.61
N LEU A 384 -16.55 16.11 -34.77
CA LEU A 384 -16.33 16.77 -36.06
C LEU A 384 -17.59 17.44 -36.62
N SER A 385 -18.78 16.90 -36.33
CA SER A 385 -20.05 17.45 -36.82
C SER A 385 -20.52 18.67 -36.02
N GLY A 386 -20.04 18.86 -34.78
CA GLY A 386 -20.47 19.96 -33.91
C GLY A 386 -21.93 19.87 -33.47
N GLU A 387 -22.61 18.76 -33.74
CA GLU A 387 -24.00 18.54 -33.36
C GLU A 387 -24.12 18.19 -31.88
N SER A 388 -25.17 18.66 -31.21
CA SER A 388 -25.51 18.28 -29.83
C SER A 388 -26.09 16.86 -29.75
N LYS A 389 -25.37 15.88 -30.31
CA LYS A 389 -25.70 14.46 -30.22
C LYS A 389 -25.20 13.89 -28.89
N GLU A 390 -26.01 13.08 -28.23
CA GLU A 390 -25.56 12.34 -27.04
C GLU A 390 -24.39 11.40 -27.42
N PRO A 391 -23.27 11.43 -26.67
CA PRO A 391 -22.11 10.58 -26.90
C PRO A 391 -22.50 9.10 -26.99
N ALA A 392 -21.82 8.36 -27.86
CA ALA A 392 -22.09 6.93 -28.04
C ALA A 392 -21.66 6.16 -26.78
N ARG A 393 -22.62 5.83 -25.93
CA ARG A 393 -22.43 4.94 -24.79
C ARG A 393 -23.17 3.64 -25.02
N THR A 394 -22.49 2.53 -24.79
CA THR A 394 -23.15 1.24 -24.63
C THR A 394 -23.70 1.22 -23.22
N LYS A 395 -25.01 1.01 -23.07
CA LYS A 395 -25.68 0.97 -21.76
C LYS A 395 -24.89 0.12 -20.76
N GLU A 396 -24.77 0.69 -19.56
CA GLU A 396 -24.42 0.05 -18.28
C GLU A 396 -23.06 -0.67 -18.22
N LEU A 397 -22.04 0.08 -17.82
CA LEU A 397 -21.00 -0.43 -16.91
C LEU A 397 -20.51 0.63 -15.92
N THR A 398 -21.16 1.81 -15.82
CA THR A 398 -21.11 2.55 -14.57
C THR A 398 -21.79 1.66 -13.52
N VAL A 399 -21.02 0.78 -12.89
CA VAL A 399 -21.17 0.61 -11.46
C VAL A 399 -20.80 1.97 -10.90
N GLU A 400 -21.75 2.90 -10.97
CA GLU A 400 -21.86 3.87 -9.91
C GLU A 400 -21.96 3.00 -8.66
N ARG A 401 -20.84 2.83 -7.96
CA ARG A 401 -20.91 2.74 -6.51
C ARG A 401 -21.33 4.11 -6.01
N THR A 402 -22.47 4.64 -6.49
CA THR A 402 -23.19 5.66 -5.73
C THR A 402 -23.74 4.89 -4.55
N TRP A 403 -22.94 4.87 -3.49
CA TRP A 403 -23.43 4.54 -2.18
C TRP A 403 -24.67 5.41 -1.97
N LYS A 404 -25.84 4.77 -1.97
CA LYS A 404 -27.10 5.44 -1.64
C LYS A 404 -27.27 5.26 -0.16
N ARG A 405 -27.29 6.39 0.57
CA ARG A 405 -27.55 6.42 2.00
C ARG A 405 -28.79 5.58 2.31
N PRO A 406 -28.66 4.44 3.04
CA PRO A 406 -29.80 3.63 3.42
C PRO A 406 -30.85 4.43 4.21
N ALA A 407 -32.10 3.96 4.17
CA ALA A 407 -33.15 4.53 5.00
C ALA A 407 -32.81 4.31 6.47
N GLU A 408 -32.97 5.36 7.27
CA GLU A 408 -32.59 5.36 8.69
C GLU A 408 -33.73 4.79 9.54
N ARG A 409 -33.40 4.13 10.65
CA ARG A 409 -34.40 3.63 11.61
C ARG A 409 -34.99 4.76 12.46
N ASP A 410 -36.21 4.55 12.96
CA ASP A 410 -36.90 5.52 13.80
C ASP A 410 -36.16 5.84 15.12
N PRO A 411 -36.16 7.11 15.56
CA PRO A 411 -35.57 7.53 16.82
C PRO A 411 -36.40 7.04 18.02
N LEU A 412 -35.73 6.73 19.12
CA LEU A 412 -36.38 6.31 20.37
C LEU A 412 -37.23 7.44 20.97
N THR A 413 -38.33 7.08 21.65
CA THR A 413 -39.11 8.01 22.48
C THR A 413 -38.41 8.28 23.82
N ALA A 414 -38.84 9.33 24.53
CA ALA A 414 -38.27 9.67 25.84
C ALA A 414 -38.45 8.54 26.87
N GLU A 415 -39.56 7.80 26.78
CA GLU A 415 -39.86 6.65 27.64
C GLU A 415 -38.91 5.49 27.34
N GLN A 416 -38.64 5.20 26.06
CA GLN A 416 -37.72 4.14 25.65
C GLN A 416 -36.27 4.45 26.06
N ILE A 417 -35.85 5.72 25.98
CA ILE A 417 -34.53 6.15 26.44
C ILE A 417 -34.42 5.95 27.97
N LYS A 418 -35.45 6.34 28.74
CA LYS A 418 -35.46 6.16 30.21
C LYS A 418 -35.54 4.70 30.65
N ALA A 419 -36.16 3.84 29.82
CA ALA A 419 -36.31 2.43 30.11
C ALA A 419 -35.04 1.59 29.85
N ALA A 420 -34.03 2.17 29.18
CA ALA A 420 -32.76 1.49 28.97
C ALA A 420 -32.10 1.15 30.32
N PRO A 421 -31.55 -0.07 30.51
CA PRO A 421 -30.88 -0.44 31.74
C PRO A 421 -29.77 0.56 32.10
N THR A 422 -29.80 1.06 33.34
CA THR A 422 -28.75 1.94 33.89
C THR A 422 -27.64 1.16 34.59
N ALA A 423 -27.85 -0.14 34.85
CA ALA A 423 -26.88 -0.98 35.52
C ALA A 423 -25.64 -1.18 34.62
N PRO A 424 -24.41 -0.95 35.13
CA PRO A 424 -23.18 -1.13 34.36
C PRO A 424 -23.03 -2.59 33.91
N ILE A 425 -22.69 -2.78 32.63
CA ILE A 425 -22.04 -4.00 32.18
C ILE A 425 -20.66 -3.99 32.86
N GLU A 426 -20.41 -4.92 33.80
CA GLU A 426 -19.22 -4.94 34.66
C GLU A 426 -17.90 -5.25 33.92
N LEU A 427 -17.84 -5.14 32.58
CA LEU A 427 -16.63 -5.37 31.76
C LEU A 427 -15.48 -4.44 32.17
N SER A 428 -15.76 -3.14 32.26
CA SER A 428 -14.78 -2.13 32.70
C SER A 428 -14.26 -2.32 34.13
N LYS A 429 -14.93 -3.16 34.94
CA LYS A 429 -14.54 -3.51 36.31
C LYS A 429 -13.81 -4.86 36.41
N MET A 430 -13.74 -5.64 35.33
CA MET A 430 -12.94 -6.86 35.29
C MET A 430 -11.47 -6.49 35.50
N LYS A 431 -10.85 -7.14 36.49
CA LYS A 431 -9.41 -7.00 36.71
C LYS A 431 -8.69 -7.82 35.65
N PHE A 432 -7.77 -7.18 34.93
CA PHE A 432 -6.85 -7.88 34.05
C PHE A 432 -6.16 -8.99 34.84
N PRO A 433 -6.06 -10.22 34.31
CA PRO A 433 -5.15 -11.20 34.89
C PRO A 433 -3.74 -10.58 34.94
N LYS A 434 -2.97 -10.89 35.99
CA LYS A 434 -1.54 -10.57 36.00
C LYS A 434 -0.92 -11.23 34.78
N TRP A 435 -0.26 -10.43 33.94
CA TRP A 435 0.35 -10.90 32.72
C TRP A 435 1.54 -11.79 33.05
N GLU A 436 1.57 -13.02 32.54
CA GLU A 436 2.79 -13.85 32.62
C GLU A 436 3.82 -13.41 31.56
N HIS A 437 3.35 -12.84 30.44
CA HIS A 437 4.16 -12.30 29.34
C HIS A 437 3.47 -11.06 28.72
N ASN A 438 4.19 -9.94 28.63
CA ASN A 438 3.65 -8.66 28.16
C ASN A 438 3.56 -8.64 26.63
N LYS A 439 2.38 -8.97 26.09
CA LYS A 439 2.16 -9.07 24.64
C LYS A 439 2.06 -7.72 23.95
N LYS A 440 3.06 -7.34 23.14
CA LYS A 440 3.03 -6.13 22.30
C LYS A 440 2.82 -6.48 20.83
N ILE A 441 2.10 -5.58 20.17
CA ILE A 441 1.47 -5.81 18.88
C ILE A 441 1.75 -4.61 18.00
N PHE A 442 2.14 -4.86 16.76
CA PHE A 442 2.34 -3.80 15.77
C PHE A 442 1.22 -3.71 14.71
N LEU A 443 0.43 -4.77 14.49
CA LEU A 443 -0.79 -4.73 13.65
C LEU A 443 -2.07 -4.39 14.45
N GLY A 444 -1.90 -3.66 15.55
CA GLY A 444 -2.94 -3.45 16.55
C GLY A 444 -2.48 -2.56 17.69
N ARG A 445 -3.45 -1.97 18.37
CA ARG A 445 -3.25 -1.05 19.50
C ARG A 445 -2.76 -1.84 20.72
N PRO A 446 -1.72 -1.41 21.48
CA PRO A 446 -1.42 -2.05 22.77
C PRO A 446 -2.63 -1.94 23.70
N PRO A 447 -2.79 -2.79 24.73
CA PRO A 447 -4.01 -2.80 25.56
C PRO A 447 -4.43 -1.41 26.08
N HIS A 448 -3.48 -0.53 26.40
CA HIS A 448 -3.76 0.82 26.89
C HIS A 448 -3.90 1.89 25.80
N GLY A 449 -3.74 1.53 24.53
CA GLY A 449 -3.36 2.47 23.50
C GLY A 449 -1.95 2.98 23.66
N PHE A 450 -1.47 3.64 22.61
CA PHE A 450 -0.19 4.34 22.71
C PHE A 450 -0.32 5.59 23.61
N LEU A 451 -1.52 6.20 23.66
CA LEU A 451 -1.83 7.29 24.57
C LEU A 451 -2.89 6.85 25.60
N PRO A 452 -2.66 7.03 26.91
CA PRO A 452 -3.65 6.70 27.93
C PRO A 452 -4.90 7.60 27.83
N PRO A 453 -6.02 7.23 28.48
CA PRO A 453 -7.16 8.15 28.62
C PRO A 453 -6.74 9.43 29.35
N PRO A 454 -7.50 10.55 29.22
CA PRO A 454 -7.24 11.73 30.02
C PRO A 454 -7.30 11.42 31.51
N ASP A 455 -6.50 12.17 32.29
CA ASP A 455 -6.40 11.99 33.74
C ASP A 455 -7.78 11.96 34.40
N GLU A 456 -7.94 11.04 35.34
CA GLU A 456 -9.17 10.91 36.11
C GLU A 456 -9.41 12.16 36.95
N VAL A 457 -10.68 12.56 37.03
CA VAL A 457 -11.08 13.68 37.88
C VAL A 457 -11.27 13.16 39.29
N VAL A 458 -10.44 13.64 40.22
CA VAL A 458 -10.54 13.32 41.65
C VAL A 458 -11.39 14.40 42.33
N GLY A 459 -12.61 14.04 42.73
CA GLY A 459 -13.53 14.95 43.44
C GLY A 459 -15.00 14.56 43.31
N ASP A 460 -15.88 15.42 43.83
CA ASP A 460 -17.34 15.25 43.70
C ASP A 460 -17.78 15.42 42.24
N LEU A 461 -18.62 14.52 41.76
CA LEU A 461 -19.19 14.60 40.41
C LEU A 461 -20.17 15.78 40.31
N PRO A 462 -20.12 16.59 39.24
CA PRO A 462 -21.02 17.73 39.10
C PRO A 462 -22.47 17.27 38.94
N ALA A 463 -23.43 18.05 39.45
CA ALA A 463 -24.86 17.69 39.42
C ALA A 463 -25.43 17.45 38.02
N GLY A 464 -24.78 17.97 36.97
CA GLY A 464 -25.15 17.76 35.57
C GLY A 464 -24.50 16.54 34.91
N TYR A 465 -23.71 15.76 35.63
CA TYR A 465 -23.07 14.55 35.11
C TYR A 465 -24.02 13.36 35.14
N GLU A 466 -24.14 12.68 34.00
CA GLU A 466 -24.95 11.48 33.82
C GLU A 466 -24.13 10.42 33.06
N THR A 467 -24.29 9.16 33.44
CA THR A 467 -23.75 8.00 32.70
C THR A 467 -24.84 6.94 32.57
N GLY A 468 -24.85 6.21 31.47
CA GLY A 468 -25.81 5.16 31.23
C GLY A 468 -25.62 4.50 29.88
N PHE A 469 -26.66 3.76 29.46
CA PHE A 469 -26.69 3.07 28.19
C PHE A 469 -27.83 3.56 27.31
N PHE A 470 -27.60 3.56 26.01
CA PHE A 470 -28.55 3.89 24.96
C PHE A 470 -28.82 2.65 24.13
N LEU A 471 -30.10 2.36 23.86
CA LEU A 471 -30.50 1.16 23.12
C LEU A 471 -30.30 1.37 21.60
N GLN A 472 -29.31 0.69 21.02
CA GLN A 472 -29.02 0.71 19.58
C GLN A 472 -29.50 -0.56 18.89
N PRO A 473 -29.79 -0.53 17.56
CA PRO A 473 -30.00 -1.76 16.82
C PRO A 473 -28.63 -2.39 16.51
N VAL A 474 -28.58 -3.72 16.46
CA VAL A 474 -27.36 -4.41 16.03
C VAL A 474 -27.01 -4.01 14.59
N ASP A 475 -28.02 -3.98 13.73
CA ASP A 475 -27.91 -3.65 12.31
C ASP A 475 -28.85 -2.49 11.91
N HIS A 476 -28.29 -1.38 11.44
CA HIS A 476 -29.07 -0.26 10.90
C HIS A 476 -29.57 -0.51 9.47
N PHE A 477 -29.06 -1.53 8.78
CA PHE A 477 -29.31 -1.76 7.35
C PHE A 477 -30.25 -2.92 7.05
N ASP A 478 -30.58 -3.75 8.05
CA ASP A 478 -31.65 -4.75 7.97
C ASP A 478 -32.80 -4.38 8.91
N ASN A 479 -33.86 -3.75 8.40
CA ASN A 479 -35.02 -3.37 9.21
C ASN A 479 -35.84 -4.54 9.75
N GLN A 480 -35.60 -5.78 9.28
CA GLN A 480 -36.25 -6.97 9.80
C GLN A 480 -35.52 -7.55 11.01
N ASN A 481 -34.26 -7.16 11.23
CA ASN A 481 -33.48 -7.60 12.38
C ASN A 481 -33.98 -6.92 13.68
N PRO A 482 -34.58 -7.67 14.63
CA PRO A 482 -35.09 -7.09 15.87
C PRO A 482 -34.01 -6.87 16.93
N ASP A 483 -32.78 -7.33 16.68
CA ASP A 483 -31.73 -7.38 17.69
C ASP A 483 -31.24 -5.99 18.05
N THR A 484 -30.99 -5.79 19.34
CA THR A 484 -30.53 -4.53 19.91
C THR A 484 -29.38 -4.77 20.87
N PHE A 485 -28.58 -3.73 21.10
CA PHE A 485 -27.50 -3.74 22.08
C PHE A 485 -27.47 -2.43 22.88
N LEU A 486 -26.75 -2.45 24.01
CA LEU A 486 -26.59 -1.30 24.90
C LEU A 486 -25.30 -0.57 24.56
N GLN A 487 -25.40 0.68 24.12
CA GLN A 487 -24.27 1.55 23.82
C GLN A 487 -24.04 2.53 24.97
N LYS A 488 -22.83 2.55 25.54
CA LYS A 488 -22.50 3.38 26.69
C LYS A 488 -22.34 4.86 26.29
N TYR A 489 -22.81 5.75 27.15
CA TYR A 489 -22.61 7.19 26.98
C TYR A 489 -22.31 7.90 28.31
N TYR A 490 -21.74 9.09 28.17
CA TYR A 490 -21.58 10.07 29.23
C TYR A 490 -22.18 11.41 28.80
N LYS A 491 -22.71 12.15 29.76
CA LYS A 491 -23.25 13.49 29.55
C LYS A 491 -22.82 14.37 30.71
N ASN A 492 -22.55 15.64 30.41
CA ASN A 492 -22.34 16.67 31.41
C ASN A 492 -23.01 17.98 30.97
N SER A 493 -24.03 18.40 31.71
CA SER A 493 -24.77 19.65 31.46
C SER A 493 -24.32 20.82 32.34
N GLN A 494 -23.20 20.72 33.07
CA GLN A 494 -22.81 21.76 34.02
C GLN A 494 -22.58 23.15 33.41
N TRP A 495 -22.26 23.22 32.10
CA TRP A 495 -22.06 24.48 31.38
C TRP A 495 -23.24 24.87 30.48
N ALA A 496 -24.32 24.08 30.47
CA ALA A 496 -25.43 24.29 29.55
C ALA A 496 -26.10 25.65 29.79
N LYS A 497 -26.25 26.45 28.73
CA LYS A 497 -27.03 27.69 28.72
C LYS A 497 -28.25 27.56 27.79
N PRO A 498 -29.36 28.28 28.04
CA PRO A 498 -30.48 28.33 27.09
C PRO A 498 -30.01 28.73 25.69
N GLY A 499 -30.33 27.90 24.68
CA GLY A 499 -29.90 28.11 23.30
C GLY A 499 -28.44 27.75 22.98
N GLY A 500 -27.67 27.26 23.96
CA GLY A 500 -26.29 26.80 23.76
C GLY A 500 -26.19 25.52 22.90
N PRO A 501 -25.03 25.24 22.28
CA PRO A 501 -24.83 24.08 21.43
C PRO A 501 -24.72 22.77 22.24
N ASN A 502 -24.83 21.64 21.54
CA ASN A 502 -24.46 20.32 22.06
C ASN A 502 -23.09 19.93 21.47
N PHE A 503 -22.14 19.61 22.33
CA PHE A 503 -20.84 19.08 21.93
C PHE A 503 -20.83 17.57 22.12
N LEU A 504 -20.55 16.80 21.07
CA LEU A 504 -20.48 15.35 21.13
C LEU A 504 -19.06 14.87 20.81
N LYS A 505 -18.37 14.31 21.79
CA LYS A 505 -17.10 13.60 21.59
C LYS A 505 -17.40 12.17 21.16
N ILE A 506 -16.94 11.81 19.97
CA ILE A 506 -17.12 10.46 19.41
C ILE A 506 -16.07 9.53 20.01
N GLY A 507 -16.51 8.37 20.51
CA GLY A 507 -15.62 7.29 20.94
C GLY A 507 -14.92 6.63 19.76
N GLY A 508 -13.64 6.34 19.93
CA GLY A 508 -12.82 5.65 18.93
C GLY A 508 -12.59 4.19 19.28
N GLU A 509 -11.43 3.69 18.90
CA GLU A 509 -10.94 2.32 18.96
C GLU A 509 -10.53 1.88 20.38
N GLY A 510 -11.39 2.12 21.37
CA GLY A 510 -11.22 1.61 22.72
C GLY A 510 -12.28 2.08 23.73
N PRO A 511 -12.13 1.66 25.00
CA PRO A 511 -13.08 2.01 26.05
C PRO A 511 -13.16 3.53 26.27
N GLU A 512 -14.38 4.03 26.43
CA GLU A 512 -14.62 5.46 26.62
C GLU A 512 -14.51 5.85 28.10
N SER A 513 -13.83 6.96 28.36
CA SER A 513 -13.57 7.46 29.72
C SER A 513 -14.51 8.61 30.10
N PRO A 514 -15.05 8.63 31.34
CA PRO A 514 -15.82 9.77 31.83
C PRO A 514 -14.99 11.06 31.90
N SER A 515 -13.64 10.97 31.95
CA SER A 515 -12.75 12.14 31.94
C SER A 515 -12.99 13.04 30.74
N TRP A 516 -13.44 12.51 29.61
CA TRP A 516 -13.76 13.32 28.44
C TRP A 516 -14.89 14.32 28.71
N VAL A 517 -15.85 14.02 29.58
CA VAL A 517 -16.93 14.97 29.92
C VAL A 517 -16.71 15.70 31.25
N LEU A 518 -15.72 15.28 32.05
CA LEU A 518 -15.48 15.79 33.41
C LEU A 518 -14.21 16.64 33.55
N ASN A 519 -13.13 16.32 32.81
CA ASN A 519 -11.82 16.94 33.02
C ASN A 519 -11.76 18.33 32.37
N GLU A 520 -12.01 19.36 33.18
CA GLU A 520 -12.14 20.74 32.72
C GLU A 520 -10.87 21.33 32.08
N ASN A 521 -9.71 20.71 32.30
CA ASN A 521 -8.44 21.14 31.69
C ASN A 521 -8.34 20.74 30.23
N ILE A 522 -9.20 19.83 29.74
CA ILE A 522 -9.23 19.46 28.34
C ILE A 522 -9.77 20.63 27.51
N THR A 523 -9.03 21.02 26.47
CA THR A 523 -9.30 22.20 25.65
C THR A 523 -10.74 22.30 25.15
N TYR A 524 -11.35 21.22 24.64
CA TYR A 524 -12.73 21.32 24.13
C TYR A 524 -13.78 21.50 25.24
N LEU A 525 -13.49 21.11 26.48
CA LEU A 525 -14.34 21.41 27.63
C LEU A 525 -14.22 22.86 28.08
N THR A 526 -13.04 23.48 27.90
CA THR A 526 -12.92 24.95 28.05
C THR A 526 -13.79 25.69 27.02
N TRP A 527 -13.92 25.16 25.81
CA TRP A 527 -14.84 25.69 24.80
C TRP A 527 -16.30 25.43 25.17
N ALA A 528 -16.62 24.26 25.72
CA ALA A 528 -17.96 23.96 26.21
C ALA A 528 -18.41 24.98 27.26
N ARG A 529 -17.53 25.34 28.20
CA ARG A 529 -17.75 26.42 29.16
C ARG A 529 -17.96 27.77 28.48
N MET A 530 -17.07 28.13 27.54
CA MET A 530 -17.10 29.41 26.84
C MET A 530 -18.40 29.60 26.04
N PHE A 531 -18.84 28.57 25.33
CA PHE A 531 -20.03 28.60 24.47
C PHE A 531 -21.32 28.18 25.17
N GLY A 532 -21.27 27.77 26.44
CA GLY A 532 -22.43 27.33 27.20
C GLY A 532 -23.02 26.01 26.70
N ALA A 533 -22.17 25.06 26.32
CA ALA A 533 -22.55 23.82 25.67
C ALA A 533 -22.99 22.73 26.66
N THR A 534 -23.91 21.87 26.24
CA THR A 534 -24.11 20.56 26.88
C THR A 534 -23.14 19.56 26.25
N VAL A 535 -22.38 18.83 27.07
CA VAL A 535 -21.35 17.90 26.57
C VAL A 535 -21.86 16.48 26.64
N TYR A 536 -21.62 15.72 25.57
CA TYR A 536 -21.89 14.31 25.45
C TYR A 536 -20.65 13.57 24.98
N SER A 537 -20.54 12.30 25.34
CA SER A 537 -19.58 11.35 24.78
C SER A 537 -20.29 10.02 24.57
N LEU A 538 -20.15 9.45 23.38
CA LEU A 538 -20.78 8.18 23.00
C LEU A 538 -19.70 7.16 22.67
N GLU A 539 -19.69 6.04 23.38
CA GLU A 539 -18.72 4.96 23.17
C GLU A 539 -18.98 4.25 21.84
N HIS A 540 -17.91 3.80 21.18
CA HIS A 540 -18.01 3.11 19.90
C HIS A 540 -18.63 1.72 20.08
N ARG A 541 -19.49 1.28 19.16
CA ARG A 541 -20.00 -0.10 19.14
C ARG A 541 -18.84 -1.12 19.21
N TYR A 542 -19.05 -2.24 19.88
CA TYR A 542 -18.06 -3.28 20.21
C TYR A 542 -16.96 -2.89 21.22
N TYR A 543 -16.61 -1.61 21.38
CA TYR A 543 -15.54 -1.20 22.29
C TYR A 543 -16.07 -0.91 23.69
N GLY A 544 -15.19 -1.07 24.69
CA GLY A 544 -15.53 -0.77 26.08
C GLY A 544 -16.64 -1.66 26.62
N ASP A 545 -17.69 -1.04 27.16
CA ASP A 545 -18.87 -1.73 27.68
C ASP A 545 -19.99 -1.85 26.61
N SER A 546 -19.76 -1.38 25.38
CA SER A 546 -20.74 -1.35 24.29
C SER A 546 -20.72 -2.62 23.44
N ILE A 547 -21.08 -3.78 24.01
CA ILE A 547 -20.97 -5.10 23.36
C ILE A 547 -22.14 -5.36 22.39
N VAL A 548 -21.84 -5.78 21.15
CA VAL A 548 -22.84 -6.17 20.15
C VAL A 548 -22.94 -7.71 20.07
N GLY A 549 -24.16 -8.26 20.20
CA GLY A 549 -24.44 -9.69 19.98
C GLY A 549 -23.82 -10.69 20.98
N GLY A 550 -23.26 -10.22 22.09
CA GLY A 550 -22.58 -11.06 23.10
C GLY A 550 -22.70 -10.50 24.52
N ASN A 551 -21.93 -11.04 25.45
CA ASN A 551 -21.89 -10.56 26.84
C ASN A 551 -20.45 -10.42 27.37
N ALA A 552 -20.32 -9.87 28.58
CA ALA A 552 -19.05 -9.57 29.21
C ALA A 552 -18.09 -10.77 29.33
N THR A 553 -18.62 -11.99 29.50
CA THR A 553 -17.81 -13.22 29.65
C THR A 553 -17.62 -13.98 28.34
N HIS A 554 -18.51 -13.75 27.37
CA HIS A 554 -18.52 -14.39 26.07
C HIS A 554 -18.84 -13.32 25.01
N PRO A 555 -17.85 -12.50 24.64
CA PRO A 555 -18.00 -11.51 23.60
C PRO A 555 -18.32 -12.19 22.26
N ASN A 556 -19.11 -11.53 21.42
CA ASN A 556 -19.55 -12.09 20.14
C ASN A 556 -18.35 -12.29 19.20
N PRO A 557 -18.08 -13.51 18.71
CA PRO A 557 -17.04 -13.74 17.72
C PRO A 557 -17.39 -13.19 16.34
N ASP A 558 -18.67 -12.93 16.08
CA ASP A 558 -19.13 -12.36 14.81
C ASP A 558 -19.00 -10.83 14.84
N LEU A 559 -18.07 -10.32 14.02
CA LEU A 559 -17.76 -8.90 13.89
C LEU A 559 -18.38 -8.27 12.64
N GLN A 560 -19.32 -8.93 11.95
CA GLN A 560 -19.91 -8.42 10.71
C GLN A 560 -20.58 -7.04 10.86
N TYR A 561 -21.03 -6.69 12.08
CA TYR A 561 -21.64 -5.39 12.38
C TYR A 561 -20.66 -4.34 12.91
N LEU A 562 -19.36 -4.66 12.98
CA LEU A 562 -18.29 -3.72 13.32
C LEU A 562 -17.86 -2.99 12.03
N SER A 563 -18.50 -1.86 11.76
CA SER A 563 -18.11 -0.97 10.67
C SER A 563 -18.31 0.50 11.02
N SER A 564 -17.54 1.37 10.38
CA SER A 564 -17.64 2.82 10.49
C SER A 564 -19.02 3.34 10.12
N VAL A 565 -19.61 2.79 9.05
CA VAL A 565 -20.94 3.23 8.60
C VAL A 565 -21.99 2.87 9.63
N GLN A 566 -21.93 1.69 10.24
CA GLN A 566 -22.85 1.34 11.33
C GLN A 566 -22.70 2.29 12.54
N MET A 567 -21.46 2.64 12.92
CA MET A 567 -21.21 3.60 14.00
C MET A 567 -21.72 5.01 13.68
N LEU A 568 -21.59 5.47 12.43
CA LEU A 568 -22.16 6.76 11.99
C LEU A 568 -23.68 6.78 12.13
N TYR A 569 -24.35 5.65 11.90
CA TYR A 569 -25.79 5.52 12.12
C TYR A 569 -26.16 5.40 13.59
N ASP A 570 -25.31 4.80 14.44
CA ASP A 570 -25.48 4.86 15.90
C ASP A 570 -25.51 6.32 16.37
N LEU A 571 -24.55 7.13 15.92
CA LEU A 571 -24.46 8.56 16.22
C LEU A 571 -25.69 9.32 15.73
N ALA A 572 -26.13 9.09 14.49
CA ALA A 572 -27.32 9.72 13.93
C ALA A 572 -28.58 9.40 14.75
N ARG A 573 -28.78 8.12 15.10
CA ARG A 573 -29.91 7.68 15.92
C ARG A 573 -29.87 8.27 17.32
N TYR A 574 -28.68 8.31 17.93
CA TYR A 574 -28.47 8.91 19.25
C TYR A 574 -28.85 10.40 19.25
N ILE A 575 -28.28 11.19 18.33
CA ILE A 575 -28.56 12.63 18.21
C ILE A 575 -30.06 12.89 17.99
N ARG A 576 -30.71 12.17 17.08
CA ARG A 576 -32.15 12.36 16.83
C ARG A 576 -33.00 12.01 18.05
N SER A 577 -32.68 10.92 18.74
CA SER A 577 -33.42 10.49 19.93
C SER A 577 -33.28 11.50 21.06
N VAL A 578 -32.06 12.03 21.26
CA VAL A 578 -31.78 13.07 22.25
C VAL A 578 -32.49 14.38 21.87
N LYS A 579 -32.43 14.84 20.61
CA LYS A 579 -33.21 16.00 20.10
C LYS A 579 -34.71 15.84 20.34
N ARG A 580 -35.27 14.66 20.02
CA ARG A 580 -36.69 14.33 20.23
C ARG A 580 -37.07 14.38 21.70
N SER A 581 -36.23 13.84 22.59
CA SER A 581 -36.50 13.79 24.03
C SER A 581 -36.48 15.17 24.70
N MET A 582 -35.59 16.07 24.26
CA MET A 582 -35.45 17.41 24.82
C MET A 582 -36.36 18.45 24.15
N ASN A 583 -37.03 18.08 23.06
CA ASN A 583 -37.81 18.99 22.20
C ASN A 583 -37.03 20.28 21.86
N ASN A 584 -35.73 20.16 21.58
CA ASN A 584 -34.85 21.30 21.32
C ASN A 584 -34.25 21.26 19.90
N THR A 585 -33.93 22.45 19.39
CA THR A 585 -33.30 22.66 18.08
C THR A 585 -31.84 23.08 18.19
N ALA A 586 -31.24 22.91 19.38
CA ALA A 586 -29.87 23.34 19.63
C ALA A 586 -28.89 22.65 18.66
N PRO A 587 -27.93 23.40 18.09
CA PRO A 587 -27.02 22.85 17.09
C PRO A 587 -26.06 21.83 17.71
N TRP A 588 -25.65 20.84 16.92
CA TRP A 588 -24.71 19.81 17.34
C TRP A 588 -23.36 20.03 16.66
N ILE A 589 -22.29 20.00 17.43
CA ILE A 589 -20.91 19.97 16.94
C ILE A 589 -20.27 18.68 17.43
N VAL A 590 -19.68 17.93 16.51
CA VAL A 590 -19.01 16.65 16.82
C VAL A 590 -17.50 16.81 16.85
N PHE A 591 -16.85 16.09 17.75
CA PHE A 591 -15.42 16.12 17.97
C PHE A 591 -14.86 14.70 17.95
N GLY A 592 -13.70 14.51 17.34
CA GLY A 592 -12.97 13.25 17.38
C GLY A 592 -11.50 13.43 17.02
N GLY A 593 -10.66 12.52 17.51
CA GLY A 593 -9.23 12.45 17.20
C GLY A 593 -8.89 11.10 16.56
N SER A 594 -7.87 11.05 15.70
CA SER A 594 -7.49 9.81 14.98
C SER A 594 -8.68 9.25 14.18
N TYR A 595 -8.97 7.96 14.28
CA TYR A 595 -10.13 7.32 13.66
C TYR A 595 -11.47 7.98 14.07
N ALA A 596 -11.65 8.37 15.34
CA ALA A 596 -12.84 9.12 15.74
C ALA A 596 -12.92 10.49 15.03
N GLY A 597 -11.77 11.05 14.61
CA GLY A 597 -11.71 12.23 13.77
C GLY A 597 -12.25 11.98 12.37
N ASN A 598 -11.98 10.81 11.77
CA ASN A 598 -12.61 10.39 10.52
C ASN A 598 -14.13 10.32 10.70
N LEU A 599 -14.61 9.67 11.78
CA LEU A 599 -16.04 9.58 12.09
C LEU A 599 -16.67 10.97 12.26
N ALA A 600 -16.00 11.93 12.90
CA ALA A 600 -16.49 13.30 13.05
C ALA A 600 -16.70 13.98 11.69
N LEU A 601 -15.69 13.90 10.80
CA LEU A 601 -15.75 14.50 9.47
C LEU A 601 -16.80 13.80 8.59
N TRP A 602 -16.84 12.48 8.61
CA TRP A 602 -17.83 11.69 7.86
C TRP A 602 -19.25 11.90 8.39
N MET A 603 -19.43 12.12 9.70
CA MET A 603 -20.74 12.47 10.27
C MET A 603 -21.25 13.79 9.69
N ARG A 604 -20.40 14.81 9.55
CA ARG A 604 -20.78 16.08 8.90
C ARG A 604 -21.06 15.89 7.41
N GLN A 605 -20.32 15.01 6.73
CA GLN A 605 -20.52 14.71 5.31
C GLN A 605 -21.83 13.96 5.05
N LEU A 606 -22.15 12.94 5.86
CA LEU A 606 -23.31 12.07 5.66
C LEU A 606 -24.61 12.61 6.28
N PHE A 607 -24.50 13.39 7.36
CA PHE A 607 -25.63 13.94 8.11
C PHE A 607 -25.49 15.46 8.34
N PRO A 608 -25.34 16.27 7.28
CA PRO A 608 -25.21 17.72 7.39
C PRO A 608 -26.48 18.40 7.94
N ASP A 609 -27.63 17.72 7.92
CA ASP A 609 -28.87 18.13 8.54
C ASP A 609 -28.88 17.93 10.07
N LEU A 610 -28.10 16.98 10.59
CA LEU A 610 -28.05 16.68 12.02
C LEU A 610 -26.96 17.45 12.76
N VAL A 611 -25.77 17.52 12.18
CA VAL A 611 -24.54 18.01 12.79
C VAL A 611 -24.10 19.27 12.07
N LEU A 612 -24.10 20.43 12.75
CA LEU A 612 -23.79 21.73 12.17
C LEU A 612 -22.30 21.86 11.79
N GLY A 613 -21.41 21.28 12.59
CA GLY A 613 -19.97 21.33 12.38
C GLY A 613 -19.25 20.12 12.98
N ALA A 614 -18.04 19.84 12.48
CA ALA A 614 -17.21 18.76 12.95
C ALA A 614 -15.76 19.20 13.13
N VAL A 615 -15.10 18.66 14.15
CA VAL A 615 -13.66 18.80 14.39
C VAL A 615 -13.04 17.41 14.36
N GLY A 616 -12.36 17.08 13.25
CA GLY A 616 -11.56 15.87 13.12
C GLY A 616 -10.08 16.18 13.32
N SER A 617 -9.55 15.96 14.52
CA SER A 617 -8.15 16.21 14.84
C SER A 617 -7.28 15.03 14.40
N SER A 618 -6.27 15.28 13.58
CA SER A 618 -5.36 14.24 13.06
C SER A 618 -6.11 13.06 12.44
N ALA A 619 -7.11 13.35 11.60
CA ALA A 619 -8.00 12.38 10.98
C ALA A 619 -7.41 11.85 9.66
N PRO A 620 -6.95 10.58 9.57
CA PRO A 620 -6.48 9.99 8.31
C PRO A 620 -7.68 9.59 7.45
N VAL A 621 -8.29 10.53 6.74
CA VAL A 621 -9.55 10.28 6.00
C VAL A 621 -9.39 9.41 4.75
N GLU A 622 -8.18 9.33 4.21
CA GLU A 622 -7.83 8.45 3.08
C GLU A 622 -7.55 7.06 3.64
N ALA A 623 -8.35 6.06 3.22
CA ALA A 623 -8.10 4.65 3.52
C ALA A 623 -7.04 4.12 2.54
N LYS A 624 -5.97 3.52 3.06
CA LYS A 624 -4.83 3.07 2.26
C LYS A 624 -4.37 1.71 2.79
N LEU A 625 -4.38 0.68 1.95
CA LEU A 625 -3.99 -0.69 2.34
C LEU A 625 -2.56 -0.71 2.88
N ASP A 626 -1.62 -0.32 2.02
CA ASP A 626 -0.20 -0.16 2.33
C ASP A 626 0.12 1.30 2.67
N PHE A 627 0.46 1.56 3.93
CA PHE A 627 0.71 2.90 4.44
C PHE A 627 2.18 3.15 4.78
N TYR A 628 3.06 2.90 3.81
CA TYR A 628 4.50 3.14 3.94
C TYR A 628 4.89 4.59 4.27
N GLU A 629 4.10 5.61 3.86
CA GLU A 629 4.40 7.02 4.14
C GLU A 629 4.40 7.32 5.64
N TYR A 630 3.73 6.48 6.45
CA TYR A 630 3.79 6.62 7.89
C TYR A 630 5.24 6.53 8.40
N LEU A 631 6.03 5.56 7.90
CA LEU A 631 7.44 5.43 8.25
C LEU A 631 8.31 6.52 7.64
N GLU A 632 7.97 7.05 6.45
CA GLU A 632 8.67 8.20 5.87
C GLU A 632 8.52 9.46 6.74
N VAL A 633 7.31 9.69 7.28
CA VAL A 633 7.06 10.81 8.21
C VAL A 633 7.82 10.60 9.53
N VAL A 634 7.86 9.36 10.03
CA VAL A 634 8.62 9.02 11.24
C VAL A 634 10.09 9.33 11.06
N GLU A 635 10.69 8.87 9.97
CA GLU A 635 12.06 9.19 9.61
C GLU A 635 12.29 10.70 9.47
N ALA A 636 11.42 11.40 8.75
CA ALA A 636 11.57 12.85 8.53
C ALA A 636 11.55 13.63 9.85
N ALA A 637 10.71 13.24 10.81
CA ALA A 637 10.66 13.85 12.13
C ALA A 637 11.96 13.62 12.92
N ILE A 638 12.52 12.41 12.89
CA ILE A 638 13.78 12.06 13.54
C ILE A 638 14.94 12.85 12.92
N LYS A 639 15.06 12.83 11.59
CA LYS A 639 16.09 13.59 10.86
C LYS A 639 16.03 15.08 11.14
N SER A 640 14.82 15.64 11.22
CA SER A 640 14.62 17.07 11.52
C SER A 640 15.06 17.45 12.93
N TYR A 641 14.96 16.52 13.88
CA TYR A 641 15.40 16.75 15.26
C TYR A 641 16.91 16.54 15.44
N SER A 642 17.45 15.43 14.92
CA SER A 642 18.87 15.07 15.03
C SER A 642 19.28 14.14 13.89
N SER A 643 20.13 14.64 12.99
CA SER A 643 20.68 13.84 11.89
C SER A 643 21.53 12.67 12.40
N SER A 644 22.35 12.88 13.44
CA SER A 644 23.17 11.82 14.04
C SER A 644 22.33 10.70 14.66
N CYS A 645 21.19 11.05 15.28
CA CYS A 645 20.23 10.08 15.79
C CYS A 645 19.64 9.23 14.66
N ALA A 646 19.21 9.88 13.57
CA ALA A 646 18.72 9.19 12.40
C ALA A 646 19.78 8.29 11.75
N GLU A 647 21.03 8.76 11.61
CA GLU A 647 22.15 7.98 11.05
C GLU A 647 22.47 6.74 11.89
N ARG A 648 22.38 6.84 13.23
CA ARG A 648 22.57 5.71 14.14
C ARG A 648 21.45 4.68 14.07
N ILE A 649 20.23 5.10 13.76
CA ILE A 649 19.11 4.19 13.50
C ILE A 649 19.27 3.53 12.12
N ALA A 650 19.74 4.30 11.14
CA ALA A 650 19.75 3.97 9.72
C ALA A 650 20.66 2.79 9.30
N GLU A 651 20.59 2.54 7.99
CA GLU A 651 21.22 1.49 7.18
C GLU A 651 22.74 1.32 7.33
N LEU A 652 23.46 2.21 8.01
CA LEU A 652 24.91 2.08 8.20
C LEU A 652 25.31 1.69 9.63
N GLN A 653 24.39 1.72 10.59
CA GLN A 653 24.75 1.62 12.01
C GLN A 653 23.81 0.77 12.86
N GLY A 654 22.49 0.76 12.61
CA GLY A 654 21.53 0.10 13.48
C GLY A 654 20.72 -1.00 12.80
N PHE A 655 19.67 -0.62 12.08
CA PHE A 655 18.76 -1.58 11.46
C PHE A 655 19.44 -2.45 10.40
N ALA A 656 20.45 -1.97 9.67
CA ALA A 656 21.19 -2.83 8.73
C ALA A 656 21.97 -3.93 9.42
N GLU A 657 22.62 -3.66 10.56
CA GLU A 657 23.27 -4.71 11.34
C GLU A 657 22.25 -5.77 11.78
N MET A 658 21.07 -5.32 12.22
CA MET A 658 19.97 -6.23 12.55
C MET A 658 19.52 -7.08 11.35
N HIS A 659 19.43 -6.48 10.15
CA HIS A 659 19.11 -7.19 8.91
C HIS A 659 20.15 -8.25 8.57
N GLU A 660 21.43 -7.89 8.58
CA GLU A 660 22.53 -8.82 8.30
C GLU A 660 22.56 -9.99 9.29
N LEU A 661 22.37 -9.71 10.58
CA LEU A 661 22.29 -10.75 11.61
C LEU A 661 21.08 -11.67 11.38
N ALA A 662 19.95 -11.13 10.91
CA ALA A 662 18.75 -11.93 10.66
C ALA A 662 18.94 -13.00 9.56
N LEU A 663 19.87 -12.80 8.62
CA LEU A 663 20.12 -13.70 7.49
C LEU A 663 20.73 -15.05 7.91
N THR A 664 21.51 -15.09 9.00
CA THR A 664 22.25 -16.28 9.43
C THR A 664 21.70 -16.91 10.71
N GLU A 665 21.90 -18.22 10.89
CA GLU A 665 21.50 -18.92 12.13
C GLU A 665 22.22 -18.38 13.38
N GLU A 666 23.51 -18.05 13.23
CA GLU A 666 24.31 -17.48 14.32
C GLU A 666 23.90 -16.03 14.62
N GLY A 667 23.66 -15.21 13.59
CA GLY A 667 23.19 -13.85 13.77
C GLY A 667 21.81 -13.78 14.40
N ARG A 668 20.88 -14.68 14.05
CA ARG A 668 19.56 -14.77 14.72
C ARG A 668 19.69 -15.14 16.20
N ALA A 669 20.63 -16.01 16.55
CA ALA A 669 20.92 -16.31 17.96
C ALA A 669 21.48 -15.08 18.70
N ASN A 670 22.36 -14.32 18.05
CA ASN A 670 22.85 -13.06 18.60
C ASN A 670 21.74 -12.02 18.80
N LEU A 671 20.82 -11.87 17.84
CA LEU A 671 19.64 -11.02 17.98
C LEU A 671 18.76 -11.45 19.16
N SER A 672 18.63 -12.77 19.37
CA SER A 672 17.91 -13.34 20.50
C SER A 672 18.46 -12.85 21.84
N ASP A 673 19.78 -12.85 21.98
CA ASP A 673 20.46 -12.41 23.20
C ASP A 673 20.34 -10.89 23.40
N ILE A 674 20.62 -10.10 22.35
CA ILE A 674 20.60 -8.64 22.40
C ILE A 674 19.21 -8.11 22.80
N PHE A 675 18.17 -8.62 22.15
CA PHE A 675 16.79 -8.16 22.36
C PHE A 675 16.05 -8.94 23.45
N THR A 676 16.64 -10.00 24.00
CA THR A 676 15.97 -10.88 24.98
C THR A 676 14.67 -11.45 24.41
N LEU A 677 14.78 -12.15 23.28
CA LEU A 677 13.64 -12.61 22.48
C LEU A 677 12.89 -13.77 23.13
N VAL A 678 11.56 -13.76 23.00
CA VAL A 678 10.67 -14.86 23.42
C VAL A 678 9.65 -15.18 22.30
N PRO A 679 9.72 -16.40 21.71
CA PRO A 679 10.65 -17.49 22.01
C PRO A 679 12.09 -17.19 21.53
N GLU A 680 13.06 -17.80 22.21
CA GLU A 680 14.48 -17.68 21.87
C GLU A 680 14.77 -18.21 20.45
N TRP A 681 15.49 -17.43 19.66
CA TRP A 681 16.08 -17.92 18.42
C TRP A 681 17.42 -18.57 18.72
N THR A 682 17.50 -19.88 18.52
CA THR A 682 18.74 -20.64 18.62
C THR A 682 19.24 -20.97 17.22
N ARG A 683 20.48 -21.48 17.11
CA ARG A 683 21.01 -22.00 15.83
C ARG A 683 20.15 -23.12 15.21
N LYS A 684 19.25 -23.74 15.98
CA LYS A 684 18.36 -24.81 15.53
C LYS A 684 16.91 -24.36 15.38
N THR A 685 16.60 -23.11 15.75
CA THR A 685 15.24 -22.58 15.67
C THR A 685 14.93 -22.29 14.21
N ASN A 686 13.86 -22.90 13.70
CA ASN A 686 13.32 -22.57 12.38
C ASN A 686 12.51 -21.27 12.49
N VAL A 687 13.10 -20.17 12.06
CA VAL A 687 12.47 -18.84 12.11
C VAL A 687 11.75 -18.58 10.79
N SER A 688 10.44 -18.35 10.83
CA SER A 688 9.68 -18.07 9.61
C SER A 688 9.91 -16.63 9.13
N ALA A 689 9.66 -16.36 7.86
CA ALA A 689 9.66 -14.99 7.33
C ALA A 689 8.65 -14.08 8.06
N LEU A 690 7.55 -14.64 8.57
CA LEU A 690 6.56 -13.90 9.34
C LEU A 690 7.06 -13.56 10.75
N ASP A 691 7.87 -14.43 11.39
CA ASP A 691 8.48 -14.14 12.69
C ASP A 691 9.54 -13.05 12.57
N LEU A 692 10.36 -13.08 11.49
CA LEU A 692 11.29 -12.00 11.18
C LEU A 692 10.56 -10.67 10.96
N GLN A 693 9.54 -10.67 10.11
CA GLN A 693 8.72 -9.49 9.85
C GLN A 693 8.12 -8.95 11.15
N PHE A 694 7.49 -9.83 11.94
CA PHE A 694 6.88 -9.45 13.21
C PHE A 694 7.89 -8.88 14.20
N PHE A 695 9.09 -9.46 14.30
CA PHE A 695 10.18 -8.92 15.11
C PHE A 695 10.55 -7.50 14.70
N PHE A 696 10.88 -7.26 13.43
CA PHE A 696 11.25 -5.92 12.96
C PHE A 696 10.11 -4.92 13.18
N SER A 697 8.87 -5.34 12.91
CA SER A 697 7.65 -4.59 13.18
C SER A 697 7.54 -4.10 14.61
N ASN A 698 7.78 -5.00 15.57
CA ASN A 698 7.77 -4.67 16.99
C ASN A 698 8.88 -3.68 17.37
N ILE A 699 10.06 -3.77 16.74
CA ILE A 699 11.18 -2.87 17.03
C ILE A 699 10.94 -1.47 16.48
N TYR A 700 10.68 -1.31 15.17
CA TYR A 700 10.47 0.04 14.61
C TYR A 700 9.19 0.69 15.17
N GLY A 701 8.22 -0.10 15.62
CA GLY A 701 7.03 0.41 16.31
C GLY A 701 7.32 1.19 17.60
N GLN A 702 8.45 0.94 18.27
CA GLN A 702 8.86 1.76 19.42
C GLN A 702 9.19 3.20 18.99
N PHE A 703 9.85 3.35 17.84
CA PHE A 703 10.22 4.64 17.26
C PHE A 703 9.00 5.40 16.79
N GLN A 704 8.07 4.71 16.12
CA GLN A 704 6.82 5.30 15.70
C GLN A 704 6.02 5.87 16.87
N GLY A 705 5.88 5.10 17.96
CA GLY A 705 5.17 5.59 19.15
C GLY A 705 5.87 6.80 19.79
N ALA A 706 7.19 6.81 19.84
CA ALA A 706 7.94 7.98 20.33
C ALA A 706 7.76 9.21 19.45
N VAL A 707 7.74 9.05 18.13
CA VAL A 707 7.52 10.15 17.18
C VAL A 707 6.08 10.65 17.23
N GLN A 708 5.10 9.75 17.19
CA GLN A 708 3.67 10.09 17.13
C GLN A 708 3.23 11.00 18.29
N TYR A 709 3.81 10.81 19.48
CA TYR A 709 3.44 11.55 20.70
C TYR A 709 4.54 12.50 21.19
N SER A 710 5.57 12.74 20.38
CA SER A 710 6.66 13.67 20.75
C SER A 710 6.12 15.09 20.92
N GLY A 711 6.34 15.68 22.10
CA GLY A 711 5.85 17.02 22.43
C GLY A 711 4.36 17.07 22.82
N ASP A 712 3.71 15.93 23.04
CA ASP A 712 2.38 15.88 23.64
C ASP A 712 2.47 16.23 25.13
N ASN A 713 1.59 17.13 25.61
CA ASN A 713 1.53 17.56 27.00
C ASN A 713 0.72 16.60 27.89
N LYS A 714 0.49 15.36 27.47
CA LYS A 714 -0.38 14.41 28.15
C LYS A 714 0.38 13.24 28.79
N GLY A 715 0.07 12.99 30.05
CA GLY A 715 0.59 11.84 30.80
C GLY A 715 2.12 11.79 30.79
N ALA A 716 2.68 10.59 30.65
CA ALA A 716 4.13 10.39 30.65
C ALA A 716 4.86 11.08 29.48
N TYR A 717 4.17 11.29 28.34
CA TYR A 717 4.74 11.96 27.17
C TYR A 717 5.02 13.45 27.40
N ALA A 718 4.35 14.08 28.38
CA ALA A 718 4.60 15.46 28.77
C ALA A 718 6.02 15.69 29.32
N SER A 719 6.66 14.62 29.79
CA SER A 719 7.95 14.66 30.48
C SER A 719 8.99 13.70 29.92
N GLY A 720 8.69 12.97 28.84
CA GLY A 720 9.65 12.08 28.18
C GLY A 720 9.05 11.16 27.12
N TYR A 721 9.76 10.09 26.77
CA TYR A 721 9.35 9.05 25.79
C TYR A 721 9.14 9.54 24.34
N GLY A 722 9.56 10.77 24.04
CA GLY A 722 9.47 11.34 22.70
C GLY A 722 10.77 11.19 21.91
N ILE A 723 10.87 11.97 20.83
CA ILE A 723 12.10 12.06 20.00
C ILE A 723 13.33 12.47 20.85
N PRO A 724 13.24 13.43 21.81
CA PRO A 724 14.38 13.81 22.63
C PRO A 724 15.02 12.63 23.40
N GLU A 725 14.21 11.84 24.10
CA GLU A 725 14.70 10.68 24.86
C GLU A 725 15.24 9.61 23.93
N MET A 726 14.50 9.27 22.87
CA MET A 726 14.96 8.32 21.86
C MET A 726 16.34 8.69 21.29
N CYS A 727 16.53 9.96 20.93
CA CYS A 727 17.82 10.43 20.41
C CYS A 727 18.92 10.53 21.46
N SER A 728 18.58 10.64 22.75
CA SER A 728 19.57 10.50 23.84
C SER A 728 20.11 9.08 23.93
N PHE A 729 19.26 8.06 23.73
CA PHE A 729 19.72 6.66 23.63
C PHE A 729 20.56 6.46 22.38
N MET A 730 20.06 6.87 21.21
CA MET A 730 20.77 6.61 19.95
C MET A 730 22.16 7.24 19.98
N ASN A 731 22.28 8.50 20.40
CA ASN A 731 23.56 9.23 20.43
C ASN A 731 24.50 8.86 21.59
N ASP A 732 24.16 7.88 22.43
CA ASP A 732 25.05 7.41 23.51
C ASP A 732 26.22 6.60 22.91
N GLU A 733 27.41 7.20 22.90
CA GLU A 733 28.62 6.61 22.31
C GLU A 733 29.23 5.46 23.13
N ASN A 734 28.72 5.21 24.35
CA ASN A 734 29.20 4.10 25.18
C ASN A 734 28.71 2.73 24.70
N TYR A 735 27.78 2.70 23.74
CA TYR A 735 27.13 1.50 23.22
C TYR A 735 27.12 1.51 21.70
N THR A 736 27.04 0.31 21.11
CA THR A 736 26.81 0.17 19.66
C THR A 736 25.40 0.63 19.29
N ALA A 737 25.17 0.91 18.02
CA ALA A 737 23.86 1.35 17.57
C ALA A 737 22.78 0.27 17.77
N ILE A 738 23.07 -1.01 17.52
CA ILE A 738 22.15 -2.12 17.82
C ILE A 738 21.87 -2.26 19.34
N GLU A 739 22.87 -2.05 20.20
CA GLU A 739 22.68 -2.03 21.66
C GLU A 739 21.79 -0.86 22.09
N ASN A 740 21.97 0.31 21.49
CA ASN A 740 21.12 1.48 21.76
C ASN A 740 19.67 1.23 21.31
N ILE A 741 19.45 0.61 20.15
CA ILE A 741 18.12 0.19 19.71
C ILE A 741 17.51 -0.79 20.72
N ALA A 742 18.25 -1.78 21.19
CA ALA A 742 17.77 -2.72 22.20
C ALA A 742 17.45 -2.04 23.53
N ARG A 743 18.30 -1.12 24.01
CA ARG A 743 18.07 -0.32 25.24
C ARG A 743 16.81 0.53 25.12
N PHE A 744 16.62 1.19 23.99
CA PHE A 744 15.43 1.98 23.72
C PHE A 744 14.18 1.11 23.64
N ASN A 745 14.27 -0.06 23.00
CA ASN A 745 13.19 -1.05 22.99
C ASN A 745 12.81 -1.49 24.42
N ARG A 746 13.77 -1.74 25.31
CA ARG A 746 13.50 -2.06 26.73
C ARG A 746 12.78 -0.93 27.45
N TYR A 747 13.25 0.31 27.24
CA TYR A 747 12.67 1.52 27.84
C TYR A 747 11.21 1.74 27.43
N MET A 748 10.93 1.70 26.12
CA MET A 748 9.55 1.80 25.61
C MET A 748 8.72 0.57 25.96
N THR A 749 9.36 -0.60 26.09
CA THR A 749 8.70 -1.84 26.51
C THR A 749 8.12 -1.74 27.93
N ALA A 750 8.94 -1.31 28.88
CA ALA A 750 8.50 -1.03 30.25
C ALA A 750 7.39 0.03 30.30
N PHE A 751 7.51 1.08 29.49
CA PHE A 751 6.51 2.14 29.43
C PHE A 751 5.11 1.65 29.05
N TYR A 752 4.93 1.00 27.89
CA TYR A 752 3.56 0.59 27.50
C TYR A 752 2.99 -0.56 28.33
N SER A 753 3.83 -1.36 29.01
CA SER A 753 3.34 -2.43 29.91
C SER A 753 2.96 -1.90 31.29
N GLY A 754 3.55 -0.78 31.73
CA GLY A 754 3.42 -0.29 33.10
C GLY A 754 4.17 -1.15 34.12
N GLU A 755 5.04 -2.07 33.66
CA GLU A 755 5.81 -3.00 34.47
C GLU A 755 7.30 -2.95 34.06
N GLU A 756 8.17 -3.61 34.84
CA GLU A 756 9.58 -3.75 34.47
C GLU A 756 9.75 -4.57 33.17
N PHE A 757 10.79 -4.26 32.40
CA PHE A 757 11.09 -5.01 31.17
C PHE A 757 11.40 -6.48 31.49
N ASN A 758 10.71 -7.40 30.80
CA ASN A 758 10.95 -8.83 30.91
C ASN A 758 11.61 -9.39 29.63
N CYS A 759 10.95 -9.23 28.48
CA CYS A 759 11.40 -9.78 27.20
C CYS A 759 10.84 -8.99 26.00
N THR A 760 11.34 -9.31 24.81
CA THR A 760 10.82 -8.83 23.53
C THR A 760 10.16 -9.98 22.77
N GLU A 761 8.90 -9.82 22.38
CA GLU A 761 8.18 -10.87 21.65
C GLU A 761 8.45 -10.82 20.16
N ASN A 762 8.61 -12.00 19.56
CA ASN A 762 9.00 -12.17 18.16
C ASN A 762 8.27 -13.32 17.44
N SER A 763 7.33 -14.03 18.09
CA SER A 763 6.52 -15.04 17.40
C SER A 763 5.22 -14.47 16.85
N TYR A 764 5.07 -14.54 15.53
CA TYR A 764 3.82 -14.17 14.85
C TYR A 764 2.66 -15.07 15.28
N GLN A 765 2.91 -16.36 15.47
CA GLN A 765 1.87 -17.31 15.85
C GLN A 765 1.34 -17.05 17.27
N ASP A 766 2.21 -16.72 18.22
CA ASP A 766 1.80 -16.38 19.59
C ASP A 766 0.97 -15.11 19.64
N PHE A 767 1.24 -14.18 18.72
CA PHE A 767 0.46 -12.98 18.50
C PHE A 767 -0.95 -13.31 17.97
N ILE A 768 -1.08 -14.18 16.96
CA ILE A 768 -2.38 -14.63 16.45
C ILE A 768 -3.20 -15.34 17.54
N VAL A 769 -2.56 -16.18 18.35
CA VAL A 769 -3.23 -16.86 19.48
C VAL A 769 -3.73 -15.85 20.51
N TYR A 770 -2.98 -14.77 20.74
CA TYR A 770 -3.42 -13.69 21.62
C TYR A 770 -4.63 -12.95 21.07
N LEU A 771 -4.60 -12.51 19.81
CA LEU A 771 -5.70 -11.74 19.20
C LEU A 771 -7.03 -12.49 19.31
N LYS A 772 -7.02 -13.80 19.06
CA LYS A 772 -8.21 -14.67 19.18
C LYS A 772 -8.80 -14.74 20.59
N LYS A 773 -8.01 -14.43 21.62
CA LYS A 773 -8.42 -14.44 23.04
C LYS A 773 -8.57 -13.05 23.63
N ALA A 774 -8.11 -11.99 22.94
CA ALA A 774 -7.94 -10.66 23.51
C ALA A 774 -9.24 -10.08 24.11
N GLN A 775 -10.39 -10.31 23.47
CA GLN A 775 -11.68 -9.84 23.99
C GLN A 775 -12.11 -10.53 25.29
N GLN A 776 -11.70 -11.79 25.52
CA GLN A 776 -12.00 -12.53 26.75
C GLN A 776 -11.16 -12.02 27.94
N VAL A 777 -10.02 -11.37 27.66
CA VAL A 777 -9.11 -10.83 28.67
C VAL A 777 -9.62 -9.51 29.25
N GLY A 778 -10.34 -8.72 28.44
CA GLY A 778 -10.97 -7.47 28.87
C GLY A 778 -11.05 -6.43 27.77
N PRO A 779 -11.75 -5.30 28.01
CA PRO A 779 -12.10 -4.34 26.96
C PRO A 779 -10.89 -3.57 26.40
N LYS A 780 -9.81 -3.42 27.18
CA LYS A 780 -8.55 -2.83 26.74
C LYS A 780 -7.77 -3.76 25.80
N ALA A 781 -7.66 -5.04 26.16
CA ALA A 781 -7.02 -6.05 25.32
C ALA A 781 -7.83 -6.30 24.04
N GLY A 782 -9.16 -6.44 24.17
CA GLY A 782 -10.08 -6.65 23.05
C GLY A 782 -10.08 -5.54 22.00
N ALA A 783 -9.73 -4.29 22.38
CA ALA A 783 -9.62 -3.18 21.45
C ALA A 783 -8.60 -3.45 20.33
N SER A 784 -7.50 -4.17 20.63
CA SER A 784 -6.50 -4.55 19.62
C SER A 784 -7.10 -5.40 18.51
N TRP A 785 -7.81 -6.47 18.87
CA TRP A 785 -8.49 -7.37 17.94
C TRP A 785 -9.60 -6.68 17.13
N LEU A 786 -10.41 -5.87 17.80
CA LEU A 786 -11.48 -5.11 17.16
C LEU A 786 -10.93 -4.11 16.14
N TRP A 787 -9.82 -3.44 16.47
CA TRP A 787 -9.17 -2.51 15.56
C TRP A 787 -8.54 -3.25 14.37
N THR A 788 -7.85 -4.37 14.62
CA THR A 788 -7.29 -5.23 13.57
C THR A 788 -8.38 -5.66 12.57
N TRP A 789 -9.58 -6.02 13.06
CA TRP A 789 -10.71 -6.31 12.17
C TRP A 789 -11.03 -5.12 11.26
N GLN A 790 -11.21 -3.92 11.80
CA GLN A 790 -11.56 -2.74 11.01
C GLN A 790 -10.47 -2.36 10.00
N THR A 791 -9.19 -2.49 10.36
CA THR A 791 -8.08 -2.29 9.42
C THR A 791 -8.09 -3.35 8.30
N CYS A 792 -8.46 -4.60 8.62
CA CYS A 792 -8.57 -5.67 7.62
C CYS A 792 -9.82 -5.58 6.73
N THR A 793 -10.90 -4.91 7.16
CA THR A 793 -12.16 -4.89 6.43
C THR A 793 -12.52 -3.55 5.78
N GLU A 794 -12.10 -2.43 6.36
CA GLU A 794 -12.52 -1.09 5.92
C GLU A 794 -11.37 -0.20 5.46
N PHE A 795 -10.26 -0.17 6.20
CA PHE A 795 -9.33 0.97 6.09
C PHE A 795 -7.96 0.66 5.48
N GLY A 796 -7.45 -0.55 5.67
CA GLY A 796 -6.00 -0.74 5.61
C GLY A 796 -5.33 -0.06 6.80
N TYR A 797 -4.27 0.71 6.53
CA TYR A 797 -3.34 1.33 7.48
C TYR A 797 -2.26 0.38 8.00
N PHE A 798 -1.85 -0.57 7.17
CA PHE A 798 -0.67 -1.36 7.48
C PHE A 798 0.57 -0.48 7.30
N GLN A 799 1.13 -0.05 8.43
CA GLN A 799 2.32 0.79 8.48
C GLN A 799 3.54 -0.05 8.14
N SER A 800 3.89 -0.05 6.87
CA SER A 800 4.91 -0.89 6.28
C SER A 800 6.21 -0.16 6.08
N SER A 801 7.23 -0.93 5.76
CA SER A 801 8.52 -0.42 5.31
C SER A 801 8.67 -0.51 3.79
N ASP A 802 7.58 -0.54 3.03
CA ASP A 802 7.59 -0.75 1.57
C ASP A 802 8.19 0.39 0.77
N SER A 803 8.30 1.59 1.37
CA SER A 803 9.12 2.65 0.78
C SER A 803 10.57 2.18 0.61
N GLY A 804 11.05 1.37 1.56
CA GLY A 804 12.36 0.75 1.65
C GLY A 804 13.59 1.65 1.57
N TYR A 805 13.41 2.95 1.80
CA TYR A 805 14.48 3.91 2.14
C TYR A 805 14.32 4.47 3.54
N SER A 806 13.36 3.95 4.32
CA SER A 806 13.23 4.37 5.69
C SER A 806 14.50 4.05 6.46
N ILE A 807 14.81 4.82 7.51
CA ILE A 807 15.90 4.49 8.45
C ILE A 807 15.73 3.11 9.11
N PHE A 808 14.60 2.42 8.90
CA PHE A 808 14.32 1.07 9.37
C PHE A 808 14.60 -0.03 8.31
N GLY A 809 14.99 0.33 7.09
CA GLY A 809 15.14 -0.57 5.94
C GLY A 809 13.79 -1.00 5.35
N SER A 810 13.72 -2.21 4.76
CA SER A 810 12.51 -2.81 4.18
C SER A 810 12.11 -4.19 4.79
N PRO A 811 12.17 -4.40 6.13
CA PRO A 811 11.92 -5.72 6.72
C PRO A 811 10.47 -6.21 6.58
N THR A 812 9.50 -5.30 6.48
CA THR A 812 8.06 -5.57 6.69
C THR A 812 7.22 -5.03 5.53
N PRO A 813 7.24 -5.71 4.38
CA PRO A 813 6.31 -5.38 3.31
C PRO A 813 4.87 -5.75 3.68
N VAL A 814 3.90 -4.93 3.28
CA VAL A 814 2.48 -5.30 3.25
C VAL A 814 2.32 -6.42 2.24
N LYS A 815 1.48 -7.39 2.59
CA LYS A 815 1.31 -8.65 1.87
C LYS A 815 -0.16 -8.93 1.63
#